data_AF-N9CSP8-F1
#
_entry.id   AF-N9CSP8-F1
#
_cell.length_a   1.000
_cell.length_b   1.000
_cell.length_c   1.000
_cell.angle_alpha   90.00
_cell.angle_beta   90.00
_cell.angle_gamma   90.00
#
_symmetry.space_group_name_H-M   'P 1'
#
loop_
_entity.id
_entity.type
_entity.pdbx_description
1 polymer ?
#
loop_
_entity_poly.entity_id
_entity_poly.type
_entity_poly.pdbx_seq_one_letter_code
_entity_poly.pdbx_strand_id
1 'polypeptide(L)'
;MPRIPMGNFGKAMPEVQRIAVPQNNLDQLGSAIGNLGSSVHGAAQEIDKQKQEAELSAKRLELFNNDLAKQEAKVKLDDIMTTEMNEQVTLVKNGVSNGDYNAKAGQDALNKWSEDRYKQIESELPEFARPDLNNYWRDNVNRQASGLLPLQLRADLQKGVVLADRYGDIASRYDRKQGRAYLETNLASLNLPAADVQARVNAFESGQDILEIEGAISSAVENKDTNSLHQLITKMDNGGFGYTDGQTLQQKKNQVLSRIDAIDTQVRVEENKRNSEATKLLNDYKANVLTGRAQDSEYESNVSKAVAGTESETEFKFLQQQSVNFQRFANKSTSEQQRLINEQKAKMKNTPSANAADEEKILNAYEDIYKSKLQTAKTNPNQVVREAGLQVHSLGGNTLKTNPSEWIDGAVDNGISQLSLKDANITLKPISEEDLPEAKKAFDGMGVNEKLNFISGLISKSKGHPRGASIWGSVLGQLGSGDQNYVAAGLADMNKFQSTEGRKLSTSIVNGTQILKNKQLIMPKDADLKSAFNNYVGNTVSGTSANNAYNVFRAVYADTMEARNLQHDKADELPNKEVLKFALSFATGGVHQQSGTLKNYMGGKLEDWKVAMPYGMTDDAFESRLDAGYASLAKHTGMTEAELKTLRLRQSPVRSKKGEIQYDLLNERGNPLQIDGVNWRIMINGATK
;
A
#
# COMPACT_ATOMS: atom_id res chain seq x y z
N MET A 1 48.21 -28.66 21.82
CA MET A 1 48.83 -29.85 22.44
C MET A 1 48.86 -30.98 21.42
N PRO A 2 49.95 -31.77 21.37
CA PRO A 2 50.34 -32.58 20.21
C PRO A 2 49.82 -34.02 20.28
N ARG A 3 49.79 -34.73 19.13
CA ARG A 3 50.01 -36.18 19.08
C ARG A 3 50.96 -36.49 17.93
N ILE A 4 52.18 -36.83 18.31
CA ILE A 4 53.20 -37.45 17.47
C ILE A 4 52.90 -38.95 17.40
N PRO A 5 52.99 -39.59 16.23
CA PRO A 5 53.35 -41.01 16.15
C PRO A 5 54.81 -41.15 15.71
N MET A 6 55.61 -41.69 16.62
CA MET A 6 56.96 -42.17 16.39
C MET A 6 56.91 -43.56 15.72
N GLY A 7 57.78 -43.78 14.75
CA GLY A 7 58.13 -45.08 14.19
C GLY A 7 59.00 -44.87 12.96
N ASN A 8 60.08 -45.60 12.68
CA ASN A 8 60.70 -46.76 13.30
C ASN A 8 62.12 -46.78 12.72
N PHE A 9 63.15 -46.51 13.52
CA PHE A 9 64.55 -46.57 13.06
C PHE A 9 65.01 -48.03 13.02
N GLY A 10 64.88 -48.63 11.83
CA GLY A 10 65.42 -49.94 11.50
C GLY A 10 66.89 -49.85 11.09
N LYS A 11 67.71 -50.58 11.83
CA LYS A 11 69.16 -50.80 11.66
C LYS A 11 69.50 -51.43 10.31
N ALA A 12 70.52 -50.90 9.64
CA ALA A 12 71.41 -51.68 8.77
C ALA A 12 72.73 -50.92 8.57
N MET A 13 73.80 -51.36 9.26
CA MET A 13 75.17 -51.10 8.85
C MET A 13 75.66 -52.28 8.01
N PRO A 14 76.56 -52.02 7.05
CA PRO A 14 77.72 -52.90 6.89
C PRO A 14 79.05 -52.13 7.02
N GLU A 15 79.79 -52.57 8.04
CA GLU A 15 81.25 -52.73 8.16
C GLU A 15 82.21 -51.92 7.27
N VAL A 16 83.00 -51.08 7.95
CA VAL A 16 84.27 -50.51 7.46
C VAL A 16 85.41 -51.41 7.94
N GLN A 17 86.07 -52.11 7.02
CA GLN A 17 87.35 -52.78 7.27
C GLN A 17 88.45 -51.73 7.46
N ARG A 18 89.01 -51.65 8.68
CA ARG A 18 90.28 -50.98 8.96
C ARG A 18 91.41 -52.00 8.80
N ILE A 19 92.24 -51.80 7.78
CA ILE A 19 93.53 -52.49 7.65
C ILE A 19 94.53 -51.82 8.59
N ALA A 20 95.15 -52.66 9.43
CA ALA A 20 96.15 -52.30 10.41
C ALA A 20 97.51 -51.97 9.76
N VAL A 21 98.22 -50.99 10.32
CA VAL A 21 99.61 -50.68 10.00
C VAL A 21 100.51 -51.51 10.92
N PRO A 22 101.51 -52.26 10.44
CA PRO A 22 102.46 -52.96 11.28
C PRO A 22 103.64 -52.06 11.70
N GLN A 23 103.99 -52.12 12.98
CA GLN A 23 105.30 -51.79 13.55
C GLN A 23 106.27 -52.96 13.31
N ASN A 24 107.50 -52.68 12.85
CA ASN A 24 108.75 -53.05 13.54
C ASN A 24 110.01 -53.00 12.63
N ASN A 25 111.07 -52.46 13.25
CA ASN A 25 112.48 -52.89 13.28
C ASN A 25 113.30 -52.97 11.99
N LEU A 26 114.45 -52.28 12.01
CA LEU A 26 115.76 -52.94 11.88
C LEU A 26 116.89 -51.94 12.22
N ASP A 27 117.30 -51.96 13.49
CA ASP A 27 118.70 -51.83 13.89
C ASP A 27 119.48 -52.98 13.23
N GLN A 28 120.50 -52.68 12.42
CA GLN A 28 121.67 -53.55 12.30
C GLN A 28 122.81 -52.89 11.49
N LEU A 29 124.03 -53.10 12.03
CA LEU A 29 125.38 -52.90 11.49
C LEU A 29 125.96 -51.48 11.66
N GLY A 30 126.89 -51.19 12.58
CA GLY A 30 127.75 -52.05 13.40
C GLY A 30 129.22 -51.99 12.97
N SER A 31 129.99 -51.17 13.69
CA SER A 31 131.38 -51.40 14.17
C SER A 31 132.40 -52.15 13.30
N ALA A 32 133.47 -51.45 12.90
CA ALA A 32 134.85 -51.97 12.78
C ALA A 32 135.82 -50.79 12.51
N ILE A 33 137.01 -50.61 13.08
CA ILE A 33 137.88 -51.36 14.00
C ILE A 33 138.93 -50.34 14.52
N GLY A 34 139.39 -50.52 15.77
CA GLY A 34 140.60 -49.89 16.31
C GLY A 34 141.84 -50.81 16.30
N ASN A 35 142.99 -50.22 16.64
CA ASN A 35 144.37 -50.73 16.89
C ASN A 35 145.40 -50.36 15.80
N LEU A 36 146.27 -49.37 16.04
CA LEU A 36 147.55 -49.41 16.80
C LEU A 36 148.69 -50.15 16.06
N GLY A 37 149.75 -49.42 15.68
CA GLY A 37 151.04 -50.05 15.39
C GLY A 37 152.00 -49.31 14.46
N SER A 38 152.62 -48.23 14.96
CA SER A 38 153.98 -47.74 14.68
C SER A 38 154.59 -47.72 13.26
N SER A 39 155.11 -46.52 12.96
CA SER A 39 156.36 -46.18 12.25
C SER A 39 156.29 -45.62 10.82
N VAL A 40 156.49 -44.30 10.78
CA VAL A 40 157.48 -43.57 9.95
C VAL A 40 157.33 -43.59 8.41
N HIS A 41 157.10 -42.37 7.89
CA HIS A 41 157.29 -41.83 6.53
C HIS A 41 156.13 -41.86 5.51
N GLY A 42 155.59 -40.67 5.19
CA GLY A 42 155.00 -40.35 3.88
C GLY A 42 153.69 -39.56 3.88
N ALA A 43 153.75 -38.23 4.12
CA ALA A 43 152.60 -37.33 4.03
C ALA A 43 152.19 -37.03 2.57
N ALA A 44 150.97 -37.39 2.14
CA ALA A 44 150.23 -36.78 1.01
C ALA A 44 148.80 -37.33 0.72
N GLN A 45 148.34 -38.46 1.29
CA GLN A 45 147.08 -39.12 0.84
C GLN A 45 145.87 -39.11 1.82
N GLU A 46 145.99 -38.55 3.02
CA GLU A 46 144.92 -38.61 4.06
C GLU A 46 143.93 -37.42 4.04
N ILE A 47 144.21 -36.35 3.29
CA ILE A 47 143.39 -35.11 3.27
C ILE A 47 142.17 -35.24 2.33
N ASP A 48 142.25 -36.07 1.29
CA ASP A 48 141.18 -36.19 0.27
C ASP A 48 140.00 -37.05 0.71
N LYS A 49 140.22 -38.06 1.58
CA LYS A 49 139.14 -38.90 2.13
C LYS A 49 138.24 -38.18 3.13
N GLN A 50 138.80 -37.27 3.95
CA GLN A 50 138.01 -36.47 4.90
C GLN A 50 137.06 -35.46 4.22
N LYS A 51 137.40 -34.98 3.02
CA LYS A 51 136.51 -34.07 2.26
C LYS A 51 135.25 -34.76 1.73
N GLN A 52 135.36 -36.02 1.28
CA GLN A 52 134.22 -36.75 0.71
C GLN A 52 133.17 -37.19 1.75
N GLU A 53 133.56 -37.55 2.97
CA GLU A 53 132.61 -37.88 4.05
C GLU A 53 131.88 -36.63 4.61
N ALA A 54 132.55 -35.47 4.59
CA ALA A 54 131.93 -34.19 4.93
C ALA A 54 130.88 -33.76 3.89
N GLU A 55 131.12 -33.97 2.59
CA GLU A 55 130.13 -33.68 1.54
C GLU A 55 128.90 -34.59 1.61
N LEU A 56 129.07 -35.88 1.92
CA LEU A 56 127.96 -36.85 2.02
C LEU A 56 127.03 -36.58 3.22
N SER A 57 127.58 -36.15 4.35
CA SER A 57 126.78 -35.76 5.52
C SER A 57 126.05 -34.43 5.31
N ALA A 58 126.69 -33.45 4.65
CA ALA A 58 126.07 -32.18 4.27
C ALA A 58 124.86 -32.40 3.34
N LYS A 59 124.97 -33.30 2.35
CA LYS A 59 123.90 -33.58 1.39
C LYS A 59 122.69 -34.28 2.03
N ARG A 60 122.90 -35.12 3.04
CA ARG A 60 121.79 -35.73 3.82
C ARG A 60 121.07 -34.71 4.70
N LEU A 61 121.82 -33.78 5.30
CA LEU A 61 121.25 -32.69 6.09
C LEU A 61 120.46 -31.72 5.21
N GLU A 62 120.95 -31.44 3.99
CA GLU A 62 120.26 -30.62 2.99
C GLU A 62 118.93 -31.24 2.55
N LEU A 63 118.90 -32.56 2.26
CA LEU A 63 117.66 -33.27 1.92
C LEU A 63 116.65 -33.26 3.08
N PHE A 64 117.09 -33.48 4.32
CA PHE A 64 116.21 -33.43 5.50
C PHE A 64 115.64 -32.02 5.73
N ASN A 65 116.46 -30.98 5.59
CA ASN A 65 116.02 -29.59 5.70
C ASN A 65 115.05 -29.20 4.58
N ASN A 66 115.27 -29.71 3.36
CA ASN A 66 114.36 -29.52 2.24
C ASN A 66 113.01 -30.23 2.48
N ASP A 67 113.00 -31.46 2.99
CA ASP A 67 111.75 -32.15 3.31
C ASP A 67 110.97 -31.43 4.43
N LEU A 68 111.67 -30.93 5.47
CA LEU A 68 111.05 -30.16 6.54
C LEU A 68 110.48 -28.83 6.03
N ALA A 69 111.23 -28.08 5.22
CA ALA A 69 110.79 -26.82 4.62
C ALA A 69 109.56 -27.01 3.70
N LYS A 70 109.48 -28.14 2.97
CA LYS A 70 108.31 -28.50 2.17
C LYS A 70 107.09 -28.80 3.05
N GLN A 71 107.27 -29.46 4.19
CA GLN A 71 106.18 -29.72 5.14
C GLN A 71 105.70 -28.43 5.81
N GLU A 72 106.58 -27.55 6.24
CA GLU A 72 106.22 -26.24 6.82
C GLU A 72 105.46 -25.37 5.81
N ALA A 73 105.92 -25.34 4.56
CA ALA A 73 105.22 -24.64 3.48
C ALA A 73 103.82 -25.22 3.21
N LYS A 74 103.67 -26.54 3.29
CA LYS A 74 102.36 -27.19 3.18
C LYS A 74 101.43 -26.80 4.32
N VAL A 75 101.91 -26.74 5.56
CA VAL A 75 101.12 -26.29 6.73
C VAL A 75 100.63 -24.84 6.54
N LYS A 76 101.48 -23.95 6.02
CA LYS A 76 101.07 -22.58 5.68
C LYS A 76 99.97 -22.54 4.61
N LEU A 77 100.08 -23.37 3.57
CA LEU A 77 99.01 -23.49 2.57
C LEU A 77 97.72 -24.05 3.20
N ASP A 78 97.83 -25.04 4.08
CA ASP A 78 96.68 -25.62 4.78
C ASP A 78 95.96 -24.60 5.67
N ASP A 79 96.70 -23.71 6.35
CA ASP A 79 96.11 -22.63 7.16
C ASP A 79 95.30 -21.64 6.29
N ILE A 80 95.87 -21.19 5.17
CA ILE A 80 95.19 -20.30 4.22
C ILE A 80 93.97 -21.00 3.57
N MET A 81 94.09 -22.30 3.25
CA MET A 81 92.99 -23.07 2.67
C MET A 81 91.85 -23.30 3.66
N THR A 82 92.15 -23.48 4.94
CA THR A 82 91.13 -23.74 5.96
C THR A 82 90.46 -22.48 6.49
N THR A 83 91.11 -21.32 6.36
CA THR A 83 90.57 -20.01 6.79
C THR A 83 90.03 -19.21 5.60
N GLU A 84 90.90 -18.54 4.85
CA GLU A 84 90.55 -17.58 3.81
C GLU A 84 89.83 -18.23 2.61
N MET A 85 90.27 -19.41 2.16
CA MET A 85 89.64 -20.09 1.01
C MET A 85 88.23 -20.57 1.37
N ASN A 86 87.99 -21.06 2.58
CA ASN A 86 86.67 -21.49 3.01
C ASN A 86 85.67 -20.32 3.10
N GLU A 87 86.10 -19.14 3.54
CA GLU A 87 85.28 -17.93 3.53
C GLU A 87 84.89 -17.55 2.10
N GLN A 88 85.87 -17.50 1.18
CA GLN A 88 85.60 -17.16 -0.21
C GLN A 88 84.69 -18.19 -0.91
N VAL A 89 84.90 -19.48 -0.66
CA VAL A 89 84.02 -20.55 -1.15
C VAL A 89 82.59 -20.39 -0.63
N THR A 90 82.42 -19.96 0.62
CA THR A 90 81.09 -19.73 1.22
C THR A 90 80.38 -18.55 0.55
N LEU A 91 81.10 -17.44 0.33
CA LEU A 91 80.55 -16.28 -0.39
C LEU A 91 80.10 -16.65 -1.80
N VAL A 92 80.95 -17.39 -2.54
CA VAL A 92 80.65 -17.87 -3.90
C VAL A 92 79.45 -18.82 -3.90
N LYS A 93 79.39 -19.79 -2.99
CA LYS A 93 78.26 -20.72 -2.86
C LYS A 93 76.95 -20.00 -2.54
N ASN A 94 76.98 -19.00 -1.65
CA ASN A 94 75.80 -18.20 -1.31
C ASN A 94 75.30 -17.39 -2.52
N GLY A 95 76.18 -16.74 -3.26
CA GLY A 95 75.78 -16.00 -4.46
C GLY A 95 75.21 -16.89 -5.57
N VAL A 96 75.78 -18.09 -5.78
CA VAL A 96 75.19 -19.07 -6.71
C VAL A 96 73.84 -19.58 -6.20
N SER A 97 73.70 -19.86 -4.90
CA SER A 97 72.44 -20.31 -4.29
C SER A 97 71.33 -19.26 -4.33
N ASN A 98 71.70 -17.98 -4.28
CA ASN A 98 70.76 -16.86 -4.40
C ASN A 98 70.48 -16.49 -5.87
N GLY A 99 71.25 -17.06 -6.81
CA GLY A 99 71.12 -16.81 -8.25
C GLY A 99 71.72 -15.47 -8.69
N ASP A 100 72.70 -14.94 -7.96
CA ASP A 100 73.47 -13.72 -8.26
C ASP A 100 74.50 -13.96 -9.38
N TYR A 101 75.01 -15.19 -9.52
CA TYR A 101 75.83 -15.67 -10.64
C TYR A 101 75.61 -17.15 -10.90
N ASN A 102 75.87 -17.60 -12.15
CA ASN A 102 75.82 -19.02 -12.50
C ASN A 102 77.06 -19.77 -11.99
N ALA A 103 77.02 -21.11 -11.98
CA ALA A 103 78.09 -21.94 -11.45
C ALA A 103 79.44 -21.70 -12.13
N LYS A 104 79.43 -21.36 -13.43
CA LYS A 104 80.65 -21.02 -14.19
C LYS A 104 81.26 -19.70 -13.73
N ALA A 105 80.45 -18.64 -13.63
CA ALA A 105 80.91 -17.34 -13.13
C ALA A 105 81.35 -17.42 -11.66
N GLY A 106 80.70 -18.25 -10.84
CA GLY A 106 81.15 -18.54 -9.48
C GLY A 106 82.49 -19.28 -9.44
N GLN A 107 82.69 -20.26 -10.33
CA GLN A 107 83.96 -20.97 -10.47
C GLN A 107 85.09 -20.05 -10.96
N ASP A 108 84.81 -19.18 -11.94
CA ASP A 108 85.76 -18.19 -12.45
C ASP A 108 86.16 -17.19 -11.35
N ALA A 109 85.20 -16.75 -10.52
CA ALA A 109 85.47 -15.89 -9.37
C ALA A 109 86.36 -16.58 -8.31
N LEU A 110 86.12 -17.86 -8.05
CA LEU A 110 86.93 -18.65 -7.12
C LEU A 110 88.35 -18.88 -7.64
N ASN A 111 88.49 -19.22 -8.94
CA ASN A 111 89.79 -19.42 -9.59
C ASN A 111 90.61 -18.14 -9.62
N LYS A 112 90.00 -17.01 -9.97
CA LYS A 112 90.68 -15.71 -10.00
C LYS A 112 91.23 -15.34 -8.62
N TRP A 113 90.38 -15.43 -7.58
CA TRP A 113 90.81 -15.18 -6.21
C TRP A 113 91.96 -16.11 -5.80
N SER A 114 91.86 -17.39 -6.16
CA SER A 114 92.86 -18.41 -5.85
C SER A 114 94.22 -18.13 -6.51
N GLU A 115 94.23 -17.76 -7.80
CA GLU A 115 95.46 -17.44 -8.54
C GLU A 115 96.15 -16.19 -8.00
N ASP A 116 95.36 -15.14 -7.70
CA ASP A 116 95.88 -13.91 -7.12
C ASP A 116 96.47 -14.15 -5.73
N ARG A 117 95.80 -14.99 -4.91
CA ARG A 117 96.28 -15.31 -3.56
C ARG A 117 97.52 -16.19 -3.57
N TYR A 118 97.61 -17.19 -4.46
CA TYR A 118 98.79 -18.05 -4.55
C TYR A 118 100.05 -17.26 -4.95
N LYS A 119 99.94 -16.31 -5.89
CA LYS A 119 101.06 -15.44 -6.30
C LYS A 119 101.63 -14.60 -5.15
N GLN A 120 100.78 -14.16 -4.20
CA GLN A 120 101.24 -13.35 -3.06
C GLN A 120 102.13 -14.15 -2.11
N ILE A 121 101.89 -15.45 -1.99
CA ILE A 121 102.61 -16.33 -1.06
C ILE A 121 103.73 -17.12 -1.75
N GLU A 122 103.78 -17.14 -3.08
CA GLU A 122 104.74 -17.92 -3.87
C GLU A 122 106.20 -17.62 -3.52
N SER A 123 106.52 -16.35 -3.23
CA SER A 123 107.86 -15.94 -2.81
C SER A 123 108.26 -16.46 -1.43
N GLU A 124 107.28 -16.83 -0.59
CA GLU A 124 107.49 -17.40 0.75
C GLU A 124 107.62 -18.93 0.73
N LEU A 125 107.44 -19.56 -0.43
CA LEU A 125 107.56 -21.00 -0.61
C LEU A 125 108.97 -21.41 -1.05
N PRO A 126 109.50 -22.54 -0.55
CA PRO A 126 110.81 -23.05 -0.94
C PRO A 126 110.84 -23.39 -2.43
N GLU A 127 111.83 -22.82 -3.14
CA GLU A 127 111.91 -22.84 -4.60
C GLU A 127 111.90 -24.27 -5.19
N PHE A 128 112.60 -25.21 -4.55
CA PHE A 128 112.66 -26.61 -4.97
C PHE A 128 111.32 -27.35 -4.90
N ALA A 129 110.35 -26.88 -4.08
CA ALA A 129 109.06 -27.54 -3.86
C ALA A 129 107.85 -26.79 -4.44
N ARG A 130 108.05 -25.61 -5.05
CA ARG A 130 106.96 -24.79 -5.62
C ARG A 130 106.05 -25.56 -6.59
N PRO A 131 106.55 -26.41 -7.51
CA PRO A 131 105.67 -27.13 -8.44
C PRO A 131 104.68 -28.07 -7.72
N ASP A 132 105.15 -28.81 -6.72
CA ASP A 132 104.34 -29.76 -5.96
C ASP A 132 103.30 -29.03 -5.09
N LEU A 133 103.70 -27.90 -4.48
CA LEU A 133 102.83 -27.07 -3.64
C LEU A 133 101.76 -26.35 -4.47
N ASN A 134 102.07 -25.93 -5.70
CA ASN A 134 101.11 -25.35 -6.63
C ASN A 134 100.05 -26.38 -7.05
N ASN A 135 100.48 -27.59 -7.36
CA ASN A 135 99.55 -28.68 -7.69
C ASN A 135 98.61 -28.98 -6.52
N TYR A 136 99.15 -29.06 -5.29
CA TYR A 136 98.37 -29.25 -4.07
C TYR A 136 97.31 -28.14 -3.82
N TRP A 137 97.68 -26.88 -4.10
CA TRP A 137 96.77 -25.74 -4.01
C TRP A 137 95.65 -25.80 -5.05
N ARG A 138 95.99 -26.03 -6.33
CA ARG A 138 95.03 -26.08 -7.43
C ARG A 138 94.04 -27.24 -7.29
N ASP A 139 94.48 -28.39 -6.80
CA ASP A 139 93.61 -29.55 -6.55
C ASP A 139 92.53 -29.25 -5.49
N ASN A 140 92.86 -28.49 -4.44
CA ASN A 140 91.88 -28.11 -3.41
C ASN A 140 90.85 -27.11 -3.94
N VAL A 141 91.27 -26.13 -4.75
CA VAL A 141 90.38 -25.14 -5.38
C VAL A 141 89.36 -25.84 -6.30
N ASN A 142 89.84 -26.78 -7.13
CA ASN A 142 88.99 -27.55 -8.03
C ASN A 142 87.96 -28.41 -7.27
N ARG A 143 88.32 -28.99 -6.12
CA ARG A 143 87.37 -29.73 -5.28
C ARG A 143 86.24 -28.86 -4.75
N GLN A 144 86.51 -27.62 -4.39
CA GLN A 144 85.50 -26.71 -3.84
C GLN A 144 84.49 -26.21 -4.89
N ALA A 145 84.90 -26.10 -6.16
CA ALA A 145 84.05 -25.70 -7.28
C ALA A 145 82.94 -26.72 -7.61
N SER A 146 83.11 -28.00 -7.26
CA SER A 146 82.15 -29.08 -7.56
C SER A 146 80.75 -28.89 -6.94
N GLY A 147 80.64 -28.09 -5.87
CA GLY A 147 79.37 -27.84 -5.16
C GLY A 147 78.49 -26.74 -5.77
N LEU A 148 78.92 -26.03 -6.82
CA LEU A 148 78.21 -24.85 -7.34
C LEU A 148 77.04 -25.20 -8.28
N LEU A 149 77.19 -26.22 -9.13
CA LEU A 149 76.14 -26.61 -10.08
C LEU A 149 74.83 -27.04 -9.41
N PRO A 150 74.83 -27.87 -8.33
CA PRO A 150 73.60 -28.20 -7.61
C PRO A 150 72.88 -26.98 -7.01
N LEU A 151 73.63 -25.97 -6.57
CA LEU A 151 73.06 -24.72 -6.02
C LEU A 151 72.40 -23.88 -7.11
N GLN A 152 73.04 -23.77 -8.29
CA GLN A 152 72.45 -23.08 -9.43
C GLN A 152 71.14 -23.75 -9.87
N LEU A 153 71.12 -25.09 -9.99
CA LEU A 153 69.92 -25.82 -10.38
C LEU A 153 68.75 -25.57 -9.42
N ARG A 154 69.02 -25.45 -8.11
CA ARG A 154 68.00 -25.11 -7.11
C ARG A 154 67.48 -23.68 -7.26
N ALA A 155 68.36 -22.70 -7.52
CA ALA A 155 67.98 -21.32 -7.74
C ALA A 155 67.15 -21.14 -9.03
N ASP A 156 67.55 -21.82 -10.12
CA ASP A 156 66.84 -21.82 -11.40
C ASP A 156 65.46 -22.47 -11.28
N LEU A 157 65.33 -23.55 -10.51
CA LEU A 157 64.04 -24.17 -10.16
C LEU A 157 63.11 -23.18 -9.44
N GLN A 158 63.61 -22.45 -8.44
CA GLN A 158 62.81 -21.48 -7.69
C GLN A 158 62.34 -20.31 -8.58
N LYS A 159 63.22 -19.77 -9.43
CA LYS A 159 62.83 -18.76 -10.43
C LYS A 159 61.78 -19.31 -11.40
N GLY A 160 61.93 -20.57 -11.83
CA GLY A 160 60.95 -21.27 -12.67
C GLY A 160 59.57 -21.37 -12.03
N VAL A 161 59.46 -21.68 -10.74
CA VAL A 161 58.18 -21.74 -10.01
C VAL A 161 57.45 -20.38 -10.05
N VAL A 162 58.17 -19.28 -9.79
CA VAL A 162 57.58 -17.92 -9.81
C VAL A 162 57.09 -17.54 -11.20
N LEU A 163 57.87 -17.84 -12.25
CA LEU A 163 57.45 -17.60 -13.63
C LEU A 163 56.24 -18.47 -14.01
N ALA A 164 56.21 -19.72 -13.56
CA ALA A 164 55.08 -20.63 -13.80
C ALA A 164 53.77 -20.15 -13.14
N ASP A 165 53.83 -19.58 -11.93
CA ASP A 165 52.67 -18.94 -11.30
C ASP A 165 52.16 -17.78 -12.18
N ARG A 166 53.09 -16.94 -12.64
CA ARG A 166 52.76 -15.79 -13.50
C ARG A 166 52.16 -16.22 -14.84
N TYR A 167 52.67 -17.29 -15.44
CA TYR A 167 52.10 -17.84 -16.67
C TYR A 167 50.69 -18.37 -16.44
N GLY A 168 50.40 -18.98 -15.29
CA GLY A 168 49.05 -19.39 -14.89
C GLY A 168 48.07 -18.21 -14.81
N ASP A 169 48.48 -17.12 -14.16
CA ASP A 169 47.67 -15.89 -14.03
C ASP A 169 47.38 -15.20 -15.38
N ILE A 170 48.30 -15.32 -16.33
CA ILE A 170 48.13 -14.76 -17.67
C ILE A 170 47.24 -15.68 -18.50
N ALA A 171 47.47 -17.00 -18.42
CA ALA A 171 46.66 -18.01 -19.10
C ALA A 171 45.18 -17.89 -18.76
N SER A 172 44.84 -17.65 -17.49
CA SER A 172 43.46 -17.53 -17.00
C SER A 172 42.64 -16.40 -17.62
N ARG A 173 43.30 -15.44 -18.30
CA ARG A 173 42.67 -14.30 -18.96
C ARG A 173 42.26 -14.57 -20.41
N TYR A 174 42.77 -15.65 -21.01
CA TYR A 174 42.42 -16.06 -22.36
C TYR A 174 41.24 -17.04 -22.36
N ASP A 175 40.68 -17.30 -23.54
CA ASP A 175 39.78 -18.45 -23.69
C ASP A 175 40.50 -19.75 -23.32
N ARG A 176 39.73 -20.75 -22.87
CA ARG A 176 40.27 -22.01 -22.34
C ARG A 176 41.32 -22.66 -23.24
N LYS A 177 41.11 -22.67 -24.57
CA LYS A 177 42.02 -23.33 -25.52
C LYS A 177 43.29 -22.51 -25.72
N GLN A 178 43.17 -21.21 -25.90
CA GLN A 178 44.31 -20.30 -26.03
C GLN A 178 45.12 -20.22 -24.74
N GLY A 179 44.46 -20.11 -23.59
CA GLY A 179 45.07 -20.08 -22.27
C GLY A 179 45.84 -21.35 -21.97
N ARG A 180 45.27 -22.53 -22.29
CA ARG A 180 45.96 -23.82 -22.15
C ARG A 180 47.22 -23.89 -23.01
N ALA A 181 47.10 -23.53 -24.29
CA ALA A 181 48.24 -23.54 -25.21
C ALA A 181 49.34 -22.58 -24.76
N TYR A 182 48.97 -21.38 -24.31
CA TYR A 182 49.90 -20.42 -23.73
C TYR A 182 50.60 -20.99 -22.49
N LEU A 183 49.85 -21.59 -21.55
CA LEU A 183 50.38 -22.14 -20.31
C LEU A 183 51.36 -23.28 -20.60
N GLU A 184 50.95 -24.28 -21.39
CA GLU A 184 51.79 -25.44 -21.71
C GLU A 184 53.07 -25.03 -22.45
N THR A 185 52.98 -24.10 -23.42
CA THR A 185 54.14 -23.61 -24.18
C THR A 185 55.15 -22.92 -23.26
N ASN A 186 54.68 -22.06 -22.36
CA ASN A 186 55.57 -21.32 -21.48
C ASN A 186 56.13 -22.21 -20.34
N LEU A 187 55.34 -23.16 -19.81
CA LEU A 187 55.82 -24.13 -18.81
C LEU A 187 56.89 -25.07 -19.37
N ALA A 188 56.79 -25.48 -20.65
CA ALA A 188 57.78 -26.33 -21.31
C ALA A 188 59.17 -25.68 -21.41
N SER A 189 59.25 -24.34 -21.35
CA SER A 189 60.51 -23.60 -21.33
C SER A 189 61.20 -23.57 -19.96
N LEU A 190 60.53 -24.04 -18.91
CA LEU A 190 61.02 -24.05 -17.54
C LEU A 190 61.49 -25.45 -17.15
N ASN A 191 62.57 -25.54 -16.39
CA ASN A 191 63.13 -26.82 -15.93
C ASN A 191 62.36 -27.40 -14.73
N LEU A 192 61.03 -27.45 -14.79
CA LEU A 192 60.16 -27.89 -13.69
C LEU A 192 59.90 -29.41 -13.74
N PRO A 193 59.66 -30.06 -12.58
CA PRO A 193 59.18 -31.44 -12.55
C PRO A 193 57.84 -31.62 -13.28
N ALA A 194 57.66 -32.74 -13.97
CA ALA A 194 56.42 -33.03 -14.71
C ALA A 194 55.16 -33.01 -13.82
N ALA A 195 55.28 -33.41 -12.55
CA ALA A 195 54.18 -33.35 -11.59
C ALA A 195 53.73 -31.91 -11.30
N ASP A 196 54.66 -30.96 -11.23
CA ASP A 196 54.35 -29.54 -10.98
C ASP A 196 53.69 -28.90 -12.21
N VAL A 197 54.17 -29.23 -13.40
CA VAL A 197 53.55 -28.80 -14.67
C VAL A 197 52.10 -29.29 -14.72
N GLN A 198 51.87 -30.57 -14.45
CA GLN A 198 50.52 -31.15 -14.47
C GLN A 198 49.61 -30.53 -13.40
N ALA A 199 50.11 -30.29 -12.19
CA ALA A 199 49.34 -29.66 -11.12
C ALA A 199 48.87 -28.25 -11.53
N ARG A 200 49.72 -27.48 -12.21
CA ARG A 200 49.41 -26.13 -12.69
C ARG A 200 48.41 -26.12 -13.83
N VAL A 201 48.55 -27.06 -14.77
CA VAL A 201 47.55 -27.25 -15.85
C VAL A 201 46.19 -27.64 -15.26
N ASN A 202 46.16 -28.57 -14.31
CA ASN A 202 44.91 -28.96 -13.64
C ASN A 202 44.27 -27.80 -12.86
N ALA A 203 45.08 -26.97 -12.18
CA ALA A 203 44.60 -25.79 -11.48
C ALA A 203 43.99 -24.75 -12.44
N PHE A 204 44.64 -24.53 -13.60
CA PHE A 204 44.09 -23.68 -14.66
C PHE A 204 42.76 -24.21 -15.19
N GLU A 205 42.68 -25.50 -15.52
CA GLU A 205 41.46 -26.13 -16.03
C GLU A 205 40.31 -26.09 -15.01
N SER A 206 40.61 -26.33 -13.73
CA SER A 206 39.65 -26.21 -12.63
C SER A 206 39.14 -24.77 -12.48
N GLY A 207 40.03 -23.78 -12.61
CA GLY A 207 39.64 -22.37 -12.64
C GLY A 207 38.75 -22.01 -13.84
N GLN A 208 39.01 -22.57 -15.02
CA GLN A 208 38.19 -22.37 -16.22
C GLN A 208 36.80 -23.00 -16.06
N ASP A 209 36.70 -24.21 -15.48
CA ASP A 209 35.43 -24.84 -15.16
C ASP A 209 34.57 -23.95 -14.24
N ILE A 210 35.18 -23.35 -13.20
CA ILE A 210 34.49 -22.42 -12.29
C ILE A 210 34.02 -21.15 -13.02
N LEU A 211 34.88 -20.56 -13.85
CA LEU A 211 34.53 -19.35 -14.62
C LEU A 211 33.37 -19.62 -15.59
N GLU A 212 33.34 -20.78 -16.24
CA GLU A 212 32.25 -21.17 -17.14
C GLU A 212 30.92 -21.31 -16.38
N ILE A 213 30.94 -21.96 -15.21
CA ILE A 213 29.78 -22.08 -14.32
C ILE A 213 29.27 -20.70 -13.90
N GLU A 214 30.17 -19.83 -13.43
CA GLU A 214 29.80 -18.49 -12.96
C GLU A 214 29.29 -17.59 -14.09
N GLY A 215 29.87 -17.69 -15.28
CA GLY A 215 29.40 -17.00 -16.48
C GLY A 215 27.99 -17.43 -16.88
N ALA A 216 27.72 -18.75 -16.89
CA ALA A 216 26.41 -19.29 -17.17
C ALA A 216 25.36 -18.87 -16.13
N ILE A 217 25.70 -18.88 -14.83
CA ILE A 217 24.83 -18.37 -13.77
C ILE A 217 24.51 -16.89 -13.99
N SER A 218 25.53 -16.07 -14.25
CA SER A 218 25.37 -14.62 -14.40
C SER A 218 24.47 -14.29 -15.59
N SER A 219 24.72 -14.91 -16.74
CA SER A 219 23.90 -14.71 -17.95
C SER A 219 22.45 -15.15 -17.75
N ALA A 220 22.22 -16.29 -17.09
CA ALA A 220 20.86 -16.78 -16.85
C ALA A 220 20.10 -15.93 -15.82
N VAL A 221 20.78 -15.39 -14.80
CA VAL A 221 20.19 -14.46 -13.83
C VAL A 221 19.81 -13.13 -14.48
N GLU A 222 20.67 -12.56 -15.32
CA GLU A 222 20.37 -11.32 -16.06
C GLU A 222 19.14 -11.47 -16.97
N ASN A 223 18.97 -12.64 -17.58
CA ASN A 223 17.86 -12.92 -18.50
C ASN A 223 16.62 -13.55 -17.84
N LYS A 224 16.63 -13.74 -16.51
CA LYS A 224 15.58 -14.48 -15.77
C LYS A 224 15.28 -15.88 -16.36
N ASP A 225 16.29 -16.57 -16.90
CA ASP A 225 16.14 -17.84 -17.60
C ASP A 225 16.45 -19.05 -16.70
N THR A 226 15.41 -19.59 -16.07
CA THR A 226 15.52 -20.78 -15.22
C THR A 226 15.82 -22.06 -16.01
N ASN A 227 15.47 -22.13 -17.30
CA ASN A 227 15.77 -23.29 -18.14
C ASN A 227 17.27 -23.45 -18.34
N SER A 228 17.99 -22.35 -18.60
CA SER A 228 19.45 -22.36 -18.69
C SER A 228 20.12 -22.79 -17.38
N LEU A 229 19.58 -22.39 -16.23
CA LEU A 229 20.07 -22.84 -14.92
C LEU A 229 19.82 -24.35 -14.69
N HIS A 230 18.66 -24.87 -15.10
CA HIS A 230 18.37 -26.31 -15.06
C HIS A 230 19.27 -27.13 -16.00
N GLN A 231 19.58 -26.61 -17.18
CA GLN A 231 20.54 -27.22 -18.10
C GLN A 231 21.96 -27.22 -17.52
N LEU A 232 22.36 -26.16 -16.83
CA LEU A 232 23.65 -26.11 -16.12
C LEU A 232 23.74 -27.17 -15.02
N ILE A 233 22.68 -27.35 -14.21
CA ILE A 233 22.60 -28.43 -13.21
C ILE A 233 22.73 -29.80 -13.89
N THR A 234 22.02 -30.01 -15.01
CA THR A 234 22.07 -31.26 -15.76
C THR A 234 23.48 -31.54 -16.28
N LYS A 235 24.20 -30.50 -16.75
CA LYS A 235 25.60 -30.61 -17.18
C LYS A 235 26.53 -30.98 -16.02
N MET A 236 26.33 -30.40 -14.83
CA MET A 236 27.09 -30.76 -13.62
C MET A 236 26.83 -32.22 -13.21
N ASP A 237 25.57 -32.67 -13.25
CA ASP A 237 25.19 -34.03 -12.86
C ASP A 237 25.68 -35.11 -13.82
N ASN A 238 25.82 -34.77 -15.11
CA ASN A 238 26.29 -35.67 -16.16
C ASN A 238 27.82 -35.68 -16.33
N GLY A 239 28.58 -35.28 -15.30
CA GLY A 239 30.04 -35.33 -15.31
C GLY A 239 30.72 -34.22 -16.11
N GLY A 240 30.01 -33.13 -16.43
CA GLY A 240 30.64 -31.90 -16.91
C GLY A 240 31.52 -31.27 -15.82
N PHE A 241 32.47 -30.42 -16.23
CA PHE A 241 33.40 -29.73 -15.32
C PHE A 241 34.33 -30.68 -14.55
N GLY A 242 34.91 -31.66 -15.26
CA GLY A 242 35.68 -32.76 -14.68
C GLY A 242 37.03 -32.38 -14.04
N TYR A 243 37.46 -31.12 -14.12
CA TYR A 243 38.67 -30.66 -13.43
C TYR A 243 38.37 -30.01 -12.07
N THR A 244 37.10 -29.71 -11.78
CA THR A 244 36.66 -29.23 -10.47
C THR A 244 36.34 -30.41 -9.54
N ASP A 245 36.69 -30.28 -8.25
CA ASP A 245 36.38 -31.30 -7.26
C ASP A 245 34.87 -31.36 -6.94
N GLY A 246 34.39 -32.53 -6.51
CA GLY A 246 32.97 -32.74 -6.25
C GLY A 246 32.38 -31.86 -5.15
N GLN A 247 33.18 -31.42 -4.17
CA GLN A 247 32.68 -30.55 -3.10
C GLN A 247 32.41 -29.14 -3.63
N THR A 248 33.36 -28.57 -4.38
CA THR A 248 33.19 -27.29 -5.06
C THR A 248 32.04 -27.33 -6.06
N LEU A 249 31.93 -28.40 -6.87
CA LEU A 249 30.84 -28.56 -7.84
C LEU A 249 29.47 -28.60 -7.14
N GLN A 250 29.35 -29.31 -6.02
CA GLN A 250 28.11 -29.35 -5.23
C GLN A 250 27.75 -27.98 -4.63
N GLN A 251 28.74 -27.21 -4.16
CA GLN A 251 28.50 -25.84 -3.70
C GLN A 251 27.97 -24.95 -4.81
N LYS A 252 28.54 -25.03 -6.01
CA LYS A 252 28.05 -24.30 -7.19
C LYS A 252 26.64 -24.76 -7.59
N LYS A 253 26.34 -26.06 -7.54
CA LYS A 253 24.98 -26.58 -7.77
C LYS A 253 23.96 -25.99 -6.79
N ASN A 254 24.29 -25.91 -5.50
CA ASN A 254 23.42 -25.29 -4.50
C ASN A 254 23.21 -23.79 -4.78
N GLN A 255 24.24 -23.09 -5.24
CA GLN A 255 24.12 -21.70 -5.70
C GLN A 255 23.15 -21.57 -6.88
N VAL A 256 23.23 -22.46 -7.88
CA VAL A 256 22.30 -22.48 -9.02
C VAL A 256 20.86 -22.70 -8.56
N LEU A 257 20.62 -23.68 -7.69
CA LEU A 257 19.28 -23.96 -7.13
C LEU A 257 18.70 -22.76 -6.37
N SER A 258 19.53 -22.08 -5.57
CA SER A 258 19.11 -20.86 -4.87
C SER A 258 18.75 -19.72 -5.82
N ARG A 259 19.42 -19.62 -6.98
CA ARG A 259 19.09 -18.62 -8.01
C ARG A 259 17.78 -18.95 -8.73
N ILE A 260 17.50 -20.23 -9.00
CA ILE A 260 16.21 -20.67 -9.56
C ILE A 260 15.07 -20.27 -8.61
N ASP A 261 15.16 -20.63 -7.33
CA ASP A 261 14.11 -20.32 -6.34
C ASP A 261 13.88 -18.82 -6.18
N ALA A 262 14.95 -18.01 -6.23
CA ALA A 262 14.85 -16.55 -6.19
C ALA A 262 14.12 -15.98 -7.41
N ILE A 263 14.43 -16.45 -8.62
CA ILE A 263 13.76 -16.01 -9.86
C ILE A 263 12.28 -16.42 -9.85
N ASP A 264 11.98 -17.68 -9.53
CA ASP A 264 10.60 -18.19 -9.47
C ASP A 264 9.77 -17.46 -8.42
N THR A 265 10.36 -17.19 -7.25
CA THR A 265 9.71 -16.39 -6.21
C THR A 265 9.46 -14.96 -6.66
N GLN A 266 10.40 -14.34 -7.35
CA GLN A 266 10.22 -13.00 -7.90
C GLN A 266 9.07 -12.96 -8.94
N VAL A 267 9.05 -13.90 -9.89
CA VAL A 267 7.98 -13.99 -10.91
C VAL A 267 6.62 -14.17 -10.24
N ARG A 268 6.50 -15.07 -9.26
CA ARG A 268 5.27 -15.29 -8.50
C ARG A 268 4.81 -14.05 -7.75
N VAL A 269 5.74 -13.30 -7.15
CA VAL A 269 5.42 -12.04 -6.44
C VAL A 269 4.95 -10.96 -7.42
N GLU A 270 5.61 -10.82 -8.57
CA GLU A 270 5.23 -9.88 -9.64
C GLU A 270 3.83 -10.22 -10.18
N GLU A 271 3.54 -11.50 -10.43
CA GLU A 271 2.22 -11.98 -10.89
C GLU A 271 1.12 -11.77 -9.84
N ASN A 272 1.38 -12.12 -8.57
CA ASN A 272 0.44 -11.89 -7.47
C ASN A 272 0.16 -10.40 -7.27
N LYS A 273 1.18 -9.55 -7.39
CA LYS A 273 1.03 -8.08 -7.31
C LYS A 273 0.14 -7.58 -8.45
N ARG A 274 0.40 -8.02 -9.69
CA ARG A 274 -0.43 -7.70 -10.86
C ARG A 274 -1.88 -8.14 -10.67
N ASN A 275 -2.11 -9.37 -10.21
CA ASN A 275 -3.46 -9.89 -9.96
C ASN A 275 -4.19 -9.12 -8.85
N SER A 276 -3.48 -8.74 -7.78
CA SER A 276 -4.03 -7.93 -6.69
C SER A 276 -4.42 -6.52 -7.16
N GLU A 277 -3.55 -5.85 -7.92
CA GLU A 277 -3.82 -4.53 -8.49
C GLU A 277 -4.97 -4.57 -9.50
N ALA A 278 -5.01 -5.59 -10.37
CA ALA A 278 -6.11 -5.83 -11.30
C ALA A 278 -7.45 -6.04 -10.57
N THR A 279 -7.44 -6.84 -9.49
CA THR A 279 -8.64 -7.10 -8.68
C THR A 279 -9.15 -5.83 -8.01
N LYS A 280 -8.25 -4.99 -7.50
CA LYS A 280 -8.61 -3.70 -6.91
C LYS A 280 -9.27 -2.78 -7.94
N LEU A 281 -8.65 -2.63 -9.12
CA LEU A 281 -9.21 -1.83 -10.21
C LEU A 281 -10.56 -2.36 -10.70
N LEU A 282 -10.71 -3.68 -10.79
CA LEU A 282 -11.98 -4.32 -11.11
C LEU A 282 -13.06 -3.98 -10.07
N ASN A 283 -12.74 -4.05 -8.78
CA ASN A 283 -13.70 -3.75 -7.71
C ASN A 283 -14.16 -2.28 -7.75
N ASP A 284 -13.25 -1.34 -8.01
CA ASP A 284 -13.57 0.07 -8.19
C ASP A 284 -14.47 0.28 -9.42
N TYR A 285 -14.11 -0.35 -10.56
CA TYR A 285 -14.93 -0.33 -11.77
C TYR A 285 -16.32 -0.93 -11.54
N LYS A 286 -16.40 -2.07 -10.84
CA LYS A 286 -17.64 -2.74 -10.45
C LYS A 286 -18.52 -1.82 -9.61
N ALA A 287 -17.96 -1.17 -8.59
CA ALA A 287 -18.70 -0.22 -7.77
C ALA A 287 -19.32 0.90 -8.61
N ASN A 288 -18.56 1.44 -9.57
CA ASN A 288 -19.05 2.49 -10.47
C ASN A 288 -20.13 1.99 -11.43
N VAL A 289 -19.93 0.84 -12.08
CA VAL A 289 -20.90 0.22 -13.00
C VAL A 289 -22.21 -0.10 -12.30
N LEU A 290 -22.16 -0.59 -11.05
CA LEU A 290 -23.34 -0.90 -10.25
C LEU A 290 -24.12 0.34 -9.79
N THR A 291 -23.58 1.56 -9.95
CA THR A 291 -24.39 2.78 -9.78
C THR A 291 -25.33 3.03 -10.96
N GLY A 292 -25.10 2.36 -12.10
CA GLY A 292 -25.80 2.64 -13.36
C GLY A 292 -25.46 4.00 -13.96
N ARG A 293 -24.34 4.62 -13.57
CA ARG A 293 -23.83 5.84 -14.21
C ARG A 293 -23.00 5.51 -15.46
N ALA A 294 -22.97 6.44 -16.41
CA ALA A 294 -22.09 6.34 -17.56
C ALA A 294 -20.63 6.28 -17.10
N GLN A 295 -19.87 5.35 -17.69
CA GLN A 295 -18.44 5.20 -17.42
C GLN A 295 -17.65 6.03 -18.43
N ASP A 296 -16.55 6.61 -17.97
CA ASP A 296 -15.59 7.27 -18.85
C ASP A 296 -14.88 6.22 -19.72
N SER A 297 -14.81 6.48 -21.03
CA SER A 297 -14.26 5.52 -21.99
C SER A 297 -12.75 5.31 -21.83
N GLU A 298 -12.01 6.33 -21.39
CA GLU A 298 -10.57 6.21 -21.16
C GLU A 298 -10.30 5.38 -19.90
N TYR A 299 -11.07 5.64 -18.83
CA TYR A 299 -11.04 4.84 -17.61
C TYR A 299 -11.34 3.37 -17.89
N GLU A 300 -12.41 3.07 -18.64
CA GLU A 300 -12.79 1.70 -19.00
C GLU A 300 -11.70 0.98 -19.80
N SER A 301 -11.08 1.66 -20.77
CA SER A 301 -9.93 1.14 -21.54
C SER A 301 -8.72 0.83 -20.64
N ASN A 302 -8.42 1.69 -19.67
CA ASN A 302 -7.31 1.48 -18.74
C ASN A 302 -7.53 0.27 -17.83
N VAL A 303 -8.75 0.10 -17.30
CA VAL A 303 -9.11 -1.09 -16.51
C VAL A 303 -9.02 -2.35 -17.38
N SER A 304 -9.54 -2.31 -18.62
CA SER A 304 -9.46 -3.44 -19.56
C SER A 304 -8.03 -3.91 -19.80
N LYS A 305 -7.07 -3.00 -19.95
CA LYS A 305 -5.65 -3.34 -20.14
C LYS A 305 -5.03 -3.95 -18.88
N ALA A 306 -5.40 -3.44 -17.70
CA ALA A 306 -4.85 -3.91 -16.44
C ALA A 306 -5.31 -5.34 -16.09
N VAL A 307 -6.57 -5.66 -16.39
CA VAL A 307 -7.15 -6.98 -16.06
C VAL A 307 -6.87 -8.05 -17.12
N ALA A 308 -6.46 -7.67 -18.34
CA ALA A 308 -6.22 -8.62 -19.42
C ALA A 308 -5.22 -9.70 -19.01
N GLY A 309 -5.55 -10.97 -19.22
CA GLY A 309 -4.72 -12.12 -18.84
C GLY A 309 -4.63 -12.38 -17.34
N THR A 310 -5.50 -11.78 -16.52
CA THR A 310 -5.62 -12.06 -15.08
C THR A 310 -6.94 -12.77 -14.77
N GLU A 311 -7.10 -13.31 -13.56
CA GLU A 311 -8.36 -13.91 -13.11
C GLU A 311 -9.55 -12.92 -13.12
N SER A 312 -9.27 -11.61 -13.11
CA SER A 312 -10.27 -10.53 -13.12
C SER A 312 -10.89 -10.26 -14.51
N GLU A 313 -10.30 -10.78 -15.59
CA GLU A 313 -10.71 -10.44 -16.97
C GLU A 313 -12.17 -10.83 -17.26
N THR A 314 -12.61 -12.00 -16.79
CA THR A 314 -13.95 -12.53 -17.07
C THR A 314 -15.04 -11.67 -16.42
N GLU A 315 -14.87 -11.31 -15.15
CA GLU A 315 -15.83 -10.44 -14.44
C GLU A 315 -15.82 -9.02 -15.04
N PHE A 316 -14.66 -8.51 -15.46
CA PHE A 316 -14.59 -7.23 -16.19
C PHE A 316 -15.42 -7.25 -17.47
N LYS A 317 -15.26 -8.27 -18.33
CA LYS A 317 -16.02 -8.39 -19.58
C LYS A 317 -17.53 -8.49 -19.32
N PHE A 318 -17.94 -9.22 -18.28
CA PHE A 318 -19.34 -9.28 -17.86
C PHE A 318 -19.86 -7.87 -17.48
N LEU A 319 -19.16 -7.15 -16.61
CA LEU A 319 -19.56 -5.81 -16.18
C LEU A 319 -19.58 -4.80 -17.34
N GLN A 320 -18.60 -4.87 -18.24
CA GLN A 320 -18.56 -4.06 -19.45
C GLN A 320 -19.80 -4.29 -20.33
N GLN A 321 -20.16 -5.56 -20.57
CA GLN A 321 -21.35 -5.90 -21.36
C GLN A 321 -22.65 -5.42 -20.69
N GLN A 322 -22.74 -5.48 -19.36
CA GLN A 322 -23.95 -5.10 -18.62
C GLN A 322 -24.03 -3.61 -18.27
N SER A 323 -22.95 -2.85 -18.38
CA SER A 323 -22.89 -1.43 -18.00
C SER A 323 -24.01 -0.59 -18.63
N VAL A 324 -24.24 -0.74 -19.93
CA VAL A 324 -25.31 -0.03 -20.65
C VAL A 324 -26.70 -0.47 -20.17
N ASN A 325 -26.89 -1.75 -19.81
CA ASN A 325 -28.16 -2.25 -19.29
C ASN A 325 -28.46 -1.69 -17.89
N PHE A 326 -27.44 -1.60 -17.03
CA PHE A 326 -27.56 -0.96 -15.72
C PHE A 326 -27.86 0.53 -15.85
N GLN A 327 -27.23 1.23 -16.80
CA GLN A 327 -27.54 2.64 -17.09
C GLN A 327 -29.00 2.82 -17.55
N ARG A 328 -29.44 2.00 -18.51
CA ARG A 328 -30.83 2.02 -18.99
C ARG A 328 -31.83 1.73 -17.88
N PHE A 329 -31.49 0.85 -16.94
CA PHE A 329 -32.32 0.56 -15.78
C PHE A 329 -32.32 1.72 -14.77
N ALA A 330 -31.15 2.30 -14.46
CA ALA A 330 -31.00 3.42 -13.55
C ALA A 330 -31.78 4.67 -14.00
N ASN A 331 -31.91 4.89 -15.31
CA ASN A 331 -32.66 6.03 -15.88
C ASN A 331 -34.19 5.89 -15.79
N LYS A 332 -34.73 4.73 -15.42
CA LYS A 332 -36.18 4.52 -15.27
C LYS A 332 -36.72 5.12 -13.97
N SER A 333 -38.04 5.36 -13.91
CA SER A 333 -38.69 5.72 -12.64
C SER A 333 -38.57 4.57 -11.64
N THR A 334 -38.60 4.87 -10.34
CA THR A 334 -38.53 3.84 -9.29
C THR A 334 -39.70 2.85 -9.40
N SER A 335 -40.86 3.31 -9.86
CA SER A 335 -42.02 2.45 -10.12
C SER A 335 -41.77 1.45 -11.25
N GLU A 336 -41.15 1.89 -12.36
CA GLU A 336 -40.76 1.01 -13.46
C GLU A 336 -39.61 0.07 -13.09
N GLN A 337 -38.64 0.56 -12.30
CA GLN A 337 -37.55 -0.27 -11.77
C GLN A 337 -38.10 -1.42 -10.93
N GLN A 338 -39.01 -1.14 -9.98
CA GLN A 338 -39.66 -2.15 -9.17
C GLN A 338 -40.43 -3.16 -10.03
N ARG A 339 -41.14 -2.69 -11.07
CA ARG A 339 -41.83 -3.57 -12.02
C ARG A 339 -40.86 -4.52 -12.71
N LEU A 340 -39.77 -3.99 -13.26
CA LEU A 340 -38.74 -4.79 -13.95
C LEU A 340 -38.03 -5.78 -13.02
N ILE A 341 -37.74 -5.39 -11.77
CA ILE A 341 -37.22 -6.31 -10.75
C ILE A 341 -38.18 -7.47 -10.53
N ASN A 342 -39.48 -7.19 -10.39
CA ASN A 342 -40.49 -8.23 -10.19
C ASN A 342 -40.64 -9.14 -11.41
N GLU A 343 -40.58 -8.58 -12.62
CA GLU A 343 -40.56 -9.34 -13.89
C GLU A 343 -39.32 -10.25 -13.97
N GLN A 344 -38.14 -9.74 -13.61
CA GLN A 344 -36.90 -10.53 -13.58
C GLN A 344 -36.98 -11.67 -12.57
N LYS A 345 -37.47 -11.41 -11.35
CA LYS A 345 -37.72 -12.45 -10.33
C LYS A 345 -38.69 -13.53 -10.81
N ALA A 346 -39.78 -13.13 -11.46
CA ALA A 346 -40.75 -14.06 -12.01
C ALA A 346 -40.13 -14.90 -13.14
N LYS A 347 -39.32 -14.29 -14.01
CA LYS A 347 -38.60 -15.01 -15.08
C LYS A 347 -37.65 -16.05 -14.52
N MET A 348 -36.80 -15.67 -13.55
CA MET A 348 -35.85 -16.58 -12.90
C MET A 348 -36.53 -17.75 -12.17
N LYS A 349 -37.74 -17.53 -11.62
CA LYS A 349 -38.51 -18.59 -10.94
C LYS A 349 -39.17 -19.55 -11.93
N ASN A 350 -39.65 -19.06 -13.06
CA ASN A 350 -40.52 -19.81 -13.96
C ASN A 350 -39.81 -20.34 -15.23
N THR A 351 -38.60 -19.87 -15.52
CA THR A 351 -37.84 -20.22 -16.73
C THR A 351 -36.46 -20.76 -16.35
N PRO A 352 -36.11 -22.00 -16.72
CA PRO A 352 -34.75 -22.50 -16.54
C PRO A 352 -33.75 -21.65 -17.32
N SER A 353 -32.71 -21.16 -16.64
CA SER A 353 -31.62 -20.39 -17.28
C SER A 353 -30.36 -21.22 -17.42
N ALA A 354 -29.67 -21.06 -18.56
CA ALA A 354 -28.35 -21.65 -18.77
C ALA A 354 -27.27 -21.01 -17.89
N ASN A 355 -27.46 -19.75 -17.46
CA ASN A 355 -26.50 -18.96 -16.68
C ASN A 355 -27.17 -18.28 -15.48
N ALA A 356 -27.72 -19.08 -14.54
CA ALA A 356 -28.45 -18.59 -13.38
C ALA A 356 -27.64 -17.62 -12.48
N ALA A 357 -26.31 -17.84 -12.36
CA ALA A 357 -25.44 -16.98 -11.56
C ALA A 357 -25.32 -15.56 -12.12
N ASP A 358 -25.28 -15.39 -13.44
CA ASP A 358 -25.22 -14.07 -14.08
C ASP A 358 -26.56 -13.34 -13.95
N GLU A 359 -27.68 -14.06 -14.06
CA GLU A 359 -29.01 -13.50 -13.83
C GLU A 359 -29.18 -13.01 -12.38
N GLU A 360 -28.64 -13.74 -11.41
CA GLU A 360 -28.62 -13.33 -10.00
C GLU A 360 -27.76 -12.08 -9.79
N LYS A 361 -26.58 -12.00 -10.41
CA LYS A 361 -25.74 -10.78 -10.38
C LYS A 361 -26.48 -9.56 -10.95
N ILE A 362 -27.17 -9.72 -12.09
CA ILE A 362 -27.96 -8.64 -12.71
C ILE A 362 -29.12 -8.22 -11.80
N LEU A 363 -29.84 -9.18 -11.22
CA LEU A 363 -30.95 -8.89 -10.31
C LEU A 363 -30.47 -8.11 -9.09
N ASN A 364 -29.36 -8.53 -8.46
CA ASN A 364 -28.79 -7.83 -7.31
C ASN A 364 -28.40 -6.39 -7.67
N ALA A 365 -27.77 -6.19 -8.83
CA ALA A 365 -27.45 -4.85 -9.34
C ALA A 365 -28.71 -3.97 -9.50
N TYR A 366 -29.79 -4.52 -10.08
CA TYR A 366 -31.06 -3.81 -10.22
C TYR A 366 -31.68 -3.45 -8.86
N GLU A 367 -31.67 -4.37 -7.90
CA GLU A 367 -32.17 -4.10 -6.55
C GLU A 367 -31.39 -2.99 -5.84
N ASP A 368 -30.07 -2.97 -5.98
CA ASP A 368 -29.22 -1.96 -5.34
C ASP A 368 -29.38 -0.58 -6.00
N ILE A 369 -29.43 -0.52 -7.33
CA ILE A 369 -29.75 0.71 -8.08
C ILE A 369 -31.11 1.25 -7.64
N TYR A 370 -32.12 0.38 -7.54
CA TYR A 370 -33.46 0.76 -7.10
C TYR A 370 -33.48 1.30 -5.66
N LYS A 371 -32.87 0.58 -4.71
CA LYS A 371 -32.79 1.01 -3.30
C LYS A 371 -32.11 2.37 -3.17
N SER A 372 -31.00 2.56 -3.87
CA SER A 372 -30.26 3.83 -3.88
C SER A 372 -31.10 4.97 -4.44
N LYS A 373 -31.71 4.77 -5.61
CA LYS A 373 -32.58 5.79 -6.23
C LYS A 373 -33.81 6.10 -5.38
N LEU A 374 -34.43 5.09 -4.77
CA LEU A 374 -35.57 5.26 -3.86
C LEU A 374 -35.21 6.11 -2.65
N GLN A 375 -34.02 5.89 -2.07
CA GLN A 375 -33.53 6.70 -0.96
C GLN A 375 -33.29 8.14 -1.41
N THR A 376 -32.57 8.34 -2.52
CA THR A 376 -32.31 9.67 -3.09
C THR A 376 -33.61 10.42 -3.43
N ALA A 377 -34.61 9.74 -3.99
CA ALA A 377 -35.93 10.33 -4.28
C ALA A 377 -36.67 10.84 -3.02
N LYS A 378 -36.35 10.29 -1.84
CA LYS A 378 -36.94 10.71 -0.56
C LYS A 378 -36.11 11.76 0.16
N THR A 379 -34.79 11.66 0.12
CA THR A 379 -33.88 12.56 0.85
C THR A 379 -33.48 13.77 0.01
N ASN A 380 -32.98 13.53 -1.20
CA ASN A 380 -32.46 14.54 -2.13
C ASN A 380 -33.08 14.41 -3.54
N PRO A 381 -34.39 14.71 -3.70
CA PRO A 381 -35.08 14.60 -5.00
C PRO A 381 -34.48 15.53 -6.06
N ASN A 382 -33.84 16.63 -5.67
CA ASN A 382 -33.10 17.52 -6.57
C ASN A 382 -31.91 16.82 -7.26
N GLN A 383 -31.32 15.80 -6.64
CA GLN A 383 -30.35 14.96 -7.34
C GLN A 383 -31.00 14.12 -8.44
N VAL A 384 -32.16 13.52 -8.17
CA VAL A 384 -32.88 12.71 -9.19
C VAL A 384 -33.30 13.57 -10.38
N VAL A 385 -33.73 14.81 -10.14
CA VAL A 385 -34.06 15.78 -11.19
C VAL A 385 -32.84 16.07 -12.07
N ARG A 386 -31.67 16.32 -11.48
CA ARG A 386 -30.41 16.53 -12.23
C ARG A 386 -30.01 15.30 -13.04
N GLU A 387 -30.11 14.11 -12.45
CA GLU A 387 -29.82 12.84 -13.13
C GLU A 387 -30.76 12.58 -14.31
N ALA A 388 -31.99 13.10 -14.26
CA ALA A 388 -32.95 13.06 -15.38
C ALA A 388 -32.70 14.16 -16.43
N GLY A 389 -31.67 15.00 -16.28
CA GLY A 389 -31.34 16.08 -17.20
C GLY A 389 -32.23 17.32 -17.09
N LEU A 390 -33.03 17.42 -16.02
CA LEU A 390 -33.87 18.58 -15.76
C LEU A 390 -33.10 19.63 -14.94
N GLN A 391 -33.48 20.89 -15.10
CA GLN A 391 -32.85 22.00 -14.39
C GLN A 391 -33.22 22.01 -12.91
N VAL A 392 -32.21 22.27 -12.07
CA VAL A 392 -32.33 22.52 -10.63
C VAL A 392 -31.57 23.78 -10.29
N HIS A 393 -32.23 24.68 -9.56
CA HIS A 393 -31.69 25.92 -9.04
C HIS A 393 -31.09 25.69 -7.66
N SER A 394 -29.91 26.27 -7.41
CA SER A 394 -29.39 26.38 -6.05
C SER A 394 -30.14 27.49 -5.30
N LEU A 395 -30.50 27.19 -4.05
CA LEU A 395 -31.35 28.00 -3.19
C LEU A 395 -30.60 28.43 -1.93
N GLY A 396 -29.37 28.93 -2.10
CA GLY A 396 -28.53 29.41 -1.00
C GLY A 396 -29.13 30.58 -0.20
N GLY A 397 -28.65 30.76 1.03
CA GLY A 397 -29.19 31.75 1.96
C GLY A 397 -28.89 33.21 1.57
N ASN A 398 -27.81 33.46 0.82
CA ASN A 398 -27.47 34.81 0.37
C ASN A 398 -28.50 35.35 -0.64
N THR A 399 -28.85 34.56 -1.66
CA THR A 399 -29.87 34.93 -2.65
C THR A 399 -31.21 35.17 -1.99
N LEU A 400 -31.59 34.39 -0.96
CA LEU A 400 -32.81 34.62 -0.20
C LEU A 400 -32.82 35.98 0.51
N LYS A 401 -31.66 36.50 0.95
CA LYS A 401 -31.55 37.81 1.60
C LYS A 401 -31.54 38.98 0.61
N THR A 402 -30.81 38.83 -0.48
CA THR A 402 -30.58 39.93 -1.43
C THR A 402 -31.62 40.01 -2.53
N ASN A 403 -32.16 38.87 -2.96
CA ASN A 403 -33.17 38.77 -4.01
C ASN A 403 -34.21 37.66 -3.73
N PRO A 404 -35.13 37.87 -2.77
CA PRO A 404 -36.15 36.87 -2.42
C PRO A 404 -37.02 36.43 -3.60
N SER A 405 -37.27 37.29 -4.59
CA SER A 405 -38.11 36.95 -5.74
C SER A 405 -37.45 35.90 -6.64
N GLU A 406 -36.16 36.06 -6.95
CA GLU A 406 -35.40 35.09 -7.73
C GLU A 406 -35.28 33.75 -6.97
N TRP A 407 -35.07 33.82 -5.65
CA TRP A 407 -35.06 32.63 -4.82
C TRP A 407 -36.41 31.88 -4.88
N ILE A 408 -37.53 32.61 -4.81
CA ILE A 408 -38.89 32.05 -4.92
C ILE A 408 -39.09 31.38 -6.28
N ASP A 409 -38.67 32.02 -7.37
CA ASP A 409 -38.79 31.46 -8.71
C ASP A 409 -38.05 30.13 -8.81
N GLY A 410 -36.79 30.08 -8.36
CA GLY A 410 -36.01 28.84 -8.33
C GLY A 410 -36.63 27.75 -7.44
N ALA A 411 -37.24 28.11 -6.31
CA ALA A 411 -37.91 27.16 -5.43
C ALA A 411 -39.19 26.58 -6.05
N VAL A 412 -39.96 27.39 -6.76
CA VAL A 412 -41.14 26.92 -7.50
C VAL A 412 -40.72 26.03 -8.66
N ASP A 413 -39.70 26.44 -9.43
CA ASP A 413 -39.18 25.68 -10.57
C ASP A 413 -38.62 24.32 -10.14
N ASN A 414 -37.84 24.26 -9.06
CA ASN A 414 -37.38 22.99 -8.47
C ASN A 414 -38.56 22.08 -8.12
N GLY A 415 -39.62 22.63 -7.51
CA GLY A 415 -40.83 21.87 -7.18
C GLY A 415 -41.56 21.35 -8.41
N ILE A 416 -41.66 22.14 -9.48
CA ILE A 416 -42.24 21.72 -10.77
C ILE A 416 -41.39 20.62 -11.40
N SER A 417 -40.06 20.77 -11.44
CA SER A 417 -39.13 19.78 -11.98
C SER A 417 -39.19 18.45 -11.21
N GLN A 418 -39.37 18.47 -9.89
CA GLN A 418 -39.58 17.23 -9.12
C GLN A 418 -40.89 16.54 -9.48
N LEU A 419 -41.97 17.30 -9.70
CA LEU A 419 -43.28 16.75 -10.06
C LEU A 419 -43.34 16.26 -11.51
N SER A 420 -42.55 16.83 -12.41
CA SER A 420 -42.51 16.45 -13.82
C SER A 420 -41.90 15.06 -14.06
N LEU A 421 -41.11 14.56 -13.10
CA LEU A 421 -40.59 13.18 -13.10
C LEU A 421 -41.70 12.12 -13.01
N LYS A 422 -42.92 12.48 -12.57
CA LYS A 422 -44.10 11.59 -12.46
C LYS A 422 -43.82 10.30 -11.68
N ASP A 423 -42.88 10.34 -10.75
CA ASP A 423 -42.56 9.21 -9.89
C ASP A 423 -43.30 9.33 -8.56
N ALA A 424 -44.10 8.31 -8.21
CA ALA A 424 -44.90 8.27 -7.00
C ALA A 424 -44.07 8.26 -5.70
N ASN A 425 -42.80 7.85 -5.76
CA ASN A 425 -41.94 7.75 -4.59
C ASN A 425 -41.13 9.02 -4.31
N ILE A 426 -41.21 10.03 -5.17
CA ILE A 426 -40.55 11.32 -4.94
C ILE A 426 -41.25 12.06 -3.82
N THR A 427 -40.47 12.46 -2.81
CA THR A 427 -40.93 13.40 -1.80
C THR A 427 -40.69 14.81 -2.31
N LEU A 428 -41.72 15.66 -2.32
CA LEU A 428 -41.59 17.04 -2.77
C LEU A 428 -40.77 17.86 -1.76
N LYS A 429 -39.51 18.13 -2.09
CA LYS A 429 -38.54 18.92 -1.30
C LYS A 429 -37.78 19.88 -2.21
N PRO A 430 -38.36 21.02 -2.60
CA PRO A 430 -37.74 21.92 -3.57
C PRO A 430 -36.38 22.51 -3.16
N ILE A 431 -36.10 22.61 -1.85
CA ILE A 431 -34.78 23.02 -1.32
C ILE A 431 -33.90 21.79 -1.13
N SER A 432 -32.69 21.79 -1.69
CA SER A 432 -31.78 20.66 -1.54
C SER A 432 -31.23 20.55 -0.11
N GLU A 433 -30.72 19.38 0.28
CA GLU A 433 -30.16 19.18 1.63
C GLU A 433 -28.93 20.06 1.86
N GLU A 434 -28.17 20.36 0.80
CA GLU A 434 -26.98 21.20 0.81
C GLU A 434 -27.34 22.68 1.07
N ASP A 435 -28.39 23.19 0.44
CA ASP A 435 -28.80 24.60 0.55
C ASP A 435 -29.66 24.89 1.81
N LEU A 436 -30.34 23.86 2.34
CA LEU A 436 -31.34 24.01 3.38
C LEU A 436 -30.84 24.70 4.67
N PRO A 437 -29.65 24.40 5.22
CA PRO A 437 -29.18 25.04 6.45
C PRO A 437 -29.04 26.56 6.33
N GLU A 438 -28.48 27.05 5.21
CA GLU A 438 -28.29 28.47 4.98
C GLU A 438 -29.61 29.19 4.63
N ALA A 439 -30.45 28.55 3.81
CA ALA A 439 -31.78 29.05 3.49
C ALA A 439 -32.63 29.22 4.76
N LYS A 440 -32.59 28.25 5.68
CA LYS A 440 -33.25 28.34 6.99
C LYS A 440 -32.74 29.52 7.81
N LYS A 441 -31.42 29.67 7.94
CA LYS A 441 -30.82 30.77 8.69
C LYS A 441 -31.22 32.13 8.11
N ALA A 442 -31.27 32.24 6.78
CA ALA A 442 -31.72 33.45 6.10
C ALA A 442 -33.21 33.72 6.35
N PHE A 443 -34.07 32.72 6.19
CA PHE A 443 -35.51 32.84 6.43
C PHE A 443 -35.84 33.18 7.89
N ASP A 444 -35.21 32.52 8.86
CA ASP A 444 -35.46 32.80 10.28
C ASP A 444 -35.04 34.23 10.67
N GLY A 445 -33.99 34.76 10.06
CA GLY A 445 -33.51 36.13 10.24
C GLY A 445 -34.37 37.22 9.60
N MET A 446 -35.35 36.87 8.75
CA MET A 446 -36.29 37.83 8.18
C MET A 446 -37.25 38.39 9.23
N GLY A 447 -37.60 39.66 9.07
CA GLY A 447 -38.68 40.29 9.82
C GLY A 447 -40.06 39.73 9.44
N VAL A 448 -41.07 40.02 10.26
CA VAL A 448 -42.44 39.52 10.06
C VAL A 448 -43.01 39.92 8.70
N ASN A 449 -42.86 41.19 8.30
CA ASN A 449 -43.35 41.68 7.00
C ASN A 449 -42.62 41.03 5.82
N GLU A 450 -41.32 40.81 5.93
CA GLU A 450 -40.52 40.14 4.90
C GLU A 450 -40.96 38.68 4.73
N LYS A 451 -41.20 37.95 5.83
CA LYS A 451 -41.76 36.59 5.81
C LYS A 451 -43.14 36.54 5.19
N LEU A 452 -44.02 37.49 5.50
CA LEU A 452 -45.36 37.56 4.90
C LEU A 452 -45.28 37.82 3.40
N ASN A 453 -44.46 38.79 2.97
CA ASN A 453 -44.23 39.08 1.55
C ASN A 453 -43.66 37.86 0.81
N PHE A 454 -42.74 37.14 1.45
CA PHE A 454 -42.18 35.89 0.91
C PHE A 454 -43.24 34.79 0.75
N ILE A 455 -44.09 34.57 1.77
CA ILE A 455 -45.19 33.61 1.72
C ILE A 455 -46.17 33.97 0.58
N SER A 456 -46.61 35.23 0.50
CA SER A 456 -47.51 35.68 -0.55
C SER A 456 -46.87 35.58 -1.95
N GLY A 457 -45.56 35.85 -2.05
CA GLY A 457 -44.78 35.67 -3.27
C GLY A 457 -44.76 34.22 -3.76
N LEU A 458 -44.47 33.26 -2.86
CA LEU A 458 -44.52 31.82 -3.16
C LEU A 458 -45.91 31.38 -3.64
N ILE A 459 -46.98 31.80 -2.95
CA ILE A 459 -48.35 31.47 -3.33
C ILE A 459 -48.69 32.04 -4.71
N SER A 460 -48.29 33.30 -4.97
CA SER A 460 -48.53 33.97 -6.24
C SER A 460 -47.81 33.29 -7.40
N LYS A 461 -46.53 32.93 -7.23
CA LYS A 461 -45.71 32.32 -8.29
C LYS A 461 -46.10 30.88 -8.61
N SER A 462 -46.57 30.14 -7.61
CA SER A 462 -47.08 28.77 -7.81
C SER A 462 -48.55 28.72 -8.24
N LYS A 463 -49.23 29.88 -8.35
CA LYS A 463 -50.63 29.98 -8.74
C LYS A 463 -50.83 29.48 -10.17
N GLY A 464 -51.87 28.68 -10.38
CA GLY A 464 -52.22 28.12 -11.69
C GLY A 464 -51.60 26.74 -11.96
N HIS A 465 -50.57 26.33 -11.21
CA HIS A 465 -50.12 24.95 -11.24
C HIS A 465 -51.07 24.06 -10.42
N PRO A 466 -51.54 22.90 -10.93
CA PRO A 466 -52.48 22.02 -10.21
C PRO A 466 -52.00 21.59 -8.82
N ARG A 467 -50.68 21.52 -8.64
CA ARG A 467 -50.03 21.18 -7.36
C ARG A 467 -49.31 22.36 -6.70
N GLY A 468 -49.66 23.60 -7.05
CA GLY A 468 -49.04 24.81 -6.50
C GLY A 468 -49.06 24.84 -4.97
N ALA A 469 -50.18 24.44 -4.36
CA ALA A 469 -50.32 24.30 -2.91
C ALA A 469 -49.34 23.32 -2.27
N SER A 470 -49.04 22.21 -2.94
CA SER A 470 -48.01 21.28 -2.49
C SER A 470 -46.62 21.89 -2.56
N ILE A 471 -46.31 22.65 -3.62
CA ILE A 471 -44.99 23.26 -3.83
C ILE A 471 -44.68 24.28 -2.74
N TRP A 472 -45.51 25.33 -2.59
CA TRP A 472 -45.23 26.35 -1.58
C TRP A 472 -45.34 25.77 -0.17
N GLY A 473 -46.25 24.80 0.07
CA GLY A 473 -46.37 24.11 1.36
C GLY A 473 -45.10 23.34 1.72
N SER A 474 -44.50 22.63 0.76
CA SER A 474 -43.22 21.94 0.95
C SER A 474 -42.08 22.92 1.23
N VAL A 475 -41.98 24.03 0.49
CA VAL A 475 -40.95 25.07 0.72
C VAL A 475 -41.04 25.62 2.15
N LEU A 476 -42.24 26.04 2.57
CA LEU A 476 -42.46 26.58 3.91
C LEU A 476 -42.24 25.52 5.01
N GLY A 477 -42.63 24.28 4.77
CA GLY A 477 -42.36 23.16 5.68
C GLY A 477 -40.86 22.89 5.85
N GLN A 478 -40.09 22.97 4.77
CA GLN A 478 -38.63 22.82 4.81
C GLN A 478 -37.97 23.95 5.59
N LEU A 479 -38.30 25.21 5.29
CA LEU A 479 -37.76 26.39 5.98
C LEU A 479 -38.17 26.43 7.46
N GLY A 480 -39.41 26.03 7.77
CA GLY A 480 -39.94 25.95 9.13
C GLY A 480 -39.38 24.81 9.99
N SER A 481 -38.48 23.97 9.46
CA SER A 481 -37.99 22.76 10.14
C SER A 481 -39.12 21.83 10.60
N GLY A 482 -40.17 21.71 9.78
CA GLY A 482 -41.36 20.91 10.10
C GLY A 482 -42.42 21.65 10.92
N ASP A 483 -42.14 22.85 11.43
CA ASP A 483 -43.15 23.73 12.03
C ASP A 483 -44.21 24.10 10.98
N GLN A 484 -45.45 23.65 11.24
CA GLN A 484 -46.56 23.84 10.33
C GLN A 484 -47.16 25.25 10.42
N ASN A 485 -46.71 26.11 11.35
CA ASN A 485 -47.23 27.47 11.48
C ASN A 485 -47.02 28.30 10.20
N TYR A 486 -45.86 28.21 9.55
CA TYR A 486 -45.64 28.95 8.29
C TYR A 486 -46.51 28.41 7.15
N VAL A 487 -46.73 27.09 7.09
CA VAL A 487 -47.67 26.48 6.13
C VAL A 487 -49.10 26.95 6.42
N ALA A 488 -49.51 26.99 7.68
CA ALA A 488 -50.81 27.48 8.12
C ALA A 488 -50.98 28.97 7.83
N ALA A 489 -49.93 29.79 8.00
CA ALA A 489 -49.94 31.19 7.60
C ALA A 489 -50.13 31.34 6.08
N GLY A 490 -49.50 30.48 5.27
CA GLY A 490 -49.72 30.42 3.82
C GLY A 490 -51.16 30.04 3.46
N LEU A 491 -51.74 29.04 4.13
CA LEU A 491 -53.15 28.68 3.96
C LEU A 491 -54.07 29.84 4.34
N ALA A 492 -53.79 30.52 5.46
CA ALA A 492 -54.54 31.68 5.91
C ALA A 492 -54.46 32.86 4.94
N ASP A 493 -53.28 33.12 4.36
CA ASP A 493 -53.08 34.19 3.38
C ASP A 493 -53.78 33.88 2.05
N MET A 494 -53.61 32.65 1.53
CA MET A 494 -54.28 32.18 0.31
C MET A 494 -55.80 32.29 0.42
N ASN A 495 -56.36 31.89 1.57
CA ASN A 495 -57.78 31.98 1.84
C ASN A 495 -58.21 33.36 2.38
N LYS A 496 -57.31 34.32 2.58
CA LYS A 496 -57.60 35.65 3.13
C LYS A 496 -58.39 35.59 4.45
N PHE A 497 -58.00 34.70 5.35
CA PHE A 497 -58.61 34.58 6.67
C PHE A 497 -58.26 35.80 7.52
N GLN A 498 -59.27 36.44 8.10
CA GLN A 498 -59.14 37.64 8.91
C GLN A 498 -60.22 37.70 9.99
N SER A 499 -59.94 38.42 11.06
CA SER A 499 -60.94 38.69 12.11
C SER A 499 -62.04 39.61 11.60
N THR A 500 -63.11 39.75 12.37
CA THR A 500 -64.18 40.75 12.14
C THR A 500 -63.66 42.18 12.12
N GLU A 501 -62.52 42.44 12.75
CA GLU A 501 -61.83 43.74 12.81
C GLU A 501 -60.80 43.92 11.68
N GLY A 502 -60.67 42.96 10.77
CA GLY A 502 -59.75 43.02 9.63
C GLY A 502 -58.31 42.60 9.94
N ARG A 503 -58.02 42.07 11.14
CA ARG A 503 -56.70 41.50 11.47
C ARG A 503 -56.48 40.23 10.65
N LYS A 504 -55.42 40.15 9.85
CA LYS A 504 -55.10 38.96 9.05
C LYS A 504 -54.56 37.83 9.91
N LEU A 505 -55.10 36.62 9.75
CA LEU A 505 -54.64 35.45 10.50
C LEU A 505 -53.19 35.08 10.13
N SER A 506 -52.81 35.22 8.85
CA SER A 506 -51.43 34.97 8.40
C SER A 506 -50.41 35.83 9.15
N THR A 507 -50.69 37.12 9.34
CA THR A 507 -49.88 38.04 10.12
C THR A 507 -49.76 37.57 11.57
N SER A 508 -50.87 37.21 12.20
CA SER A 508 -50.88 36.74 13.58
C SER A 508 -50.08 35.47 13.81
N ILE A 509 -50.15 34.52 12.88
CA ILE A 509 -49.40 33.28 12.96
C ILE A 509 -47.90 33.54 12.83
N VAL A 510 -47.48 34.34 11.85
CA VAL A 510 -46.05 34.64 11.62
C VAL A 510 -45.46 35.43 12.79
N ASN A 511 -46.15 36.48 13.24
CA ASN A 511 -45.70 37.30 14.37
C ASN A 511 -45.62 36.45 15.65
N GLY A 512 -46.70 35.73 15.96
CA GLY A 512 -46.79 34.85 17.12
C GLY A 512 -45.70 33.78 17.15
N THR A 513 -45.42 33.16 16.00
CA THR A 513 -44.33 32.19 15.88
C THR A 513 -42.97 32.82 16.17
N GLN A 514 -42.73 34.06 15.73
CA GLN A 514 -41.49 34.78 15.99
C GLN A 514 -41.34 35.15 17.47
N ILE A 515 -42.41 35.62 18.13
CA ILE A 515 -42.45 35.90 19.58
C ILE A 515 -42.09 34.64 20.37
N LEU A 516 -42.72 33.50 20.02
CA LEU A 516 -42.49 32.22 20.68
C LEU A 516 -41.06 31.72 20.48
N LYS A 517 -40.51 31.83 19.25
CA LYS A 517 -39.11 31.45 18.95
C LYS A 517 -38.11 32.31 19.72
N ASN A 518 -38.35 33.62 19.79
CA ASN A 518 -37.46 34.58 20.45
C ASN A 518 -37.62 34.58 21.98
N LYS A 519 -38.58 33.83 22.53
CA LYS A 519 -38.92 33.80 23.96
C LYS A 519 -39.22 35.19 24.53
N GLN A 520 -39.85 36.05 23.73
CA GLN A 520 -40.15 37.43 24.10
C GLN A 520 -41.34 37.56 25.06
N LEU A 521 -42.11 36.48 25.25
CA LEU A 521 -43.31 36.46 26.09
C LEU A 521 -43.28 35.26 27.05
N ILE A 522 -43.64 35.49 28.31
CA ILE A 522 -43.92 34.43 29.28
C ILE A 522 -45.26 33.79 28.91
N MET A 523 -45.23 32.53 28.50
CA MET A 523 -46.43 31.76 28.15
C MET A 523 -46.98 31.02 29.39
N PRO A 524 -48.31 30.84 29.51
CA PRO A 524 -48.90 29.89 30.44
C PRO A 524 -48.38 28.47 30.22
N LYS A 525 -48.64 27.57 31.18
CA LYS A 525 -48.33 26.15 31.02
C LYS A 525 -48.99 25.60 29.77
N ASP A 526 -48.20 24.84 28.99
CA ASP A 526 -48.68 24.21 27.77
C ASP A 526 -49.89 23.28 28.03
N ALA A 527 -49.90 22.61 29.19
CA ALA A 527 -51.02 21.76 29.61
C ALA A 527 -52.34 22.54 29.76
N ASP A 528 -52.29 23.77 30.28
CA ASP A 528 -53.48 24.60 30.49
C ASP A 528 -54.00 25.16 29.15
N LEU A 529 -53.11 25.62 28.28
CA LEU A 529 -53.44 26.05 26.92
C LEU A 529 -54.02 24.89 26.09
N LYS A 530 -53.43 23.71 26.19
CA LYS A 530 -53.89 22.51 25.46
C LYS A 530 -55.22 22.01 25.99
N SER A 531 -55.44 22.05 27.31
CA SER A 531 -56.73 21.74 27.93
C SER A 531 -57.82 22.69 27.43
N ALA A 532 -57.56 24.00 27.46
CA ALA A 532 -58.49 25.01 26.96
C ALA A 532 -58.79 24.85 25.46
N PHE A 533 -57.76 24.58 24.65
CA PHE A 533 -57.91 24.32 23.23
C PHE A 533 -58.79 23.08 22.97
N ASN A 534 -58.46 21.95 23.60
CA ASN A 534 -59.21 20.70 23.44
C ASN A 534 -60.68 20.84 23.87
N ASN A 535 -60.93 21.54 24.98
CA ASN A 535 -62.30 21.80 25.45
C ASN A 535 -63.09 22.69 24.49
N TYR A 536 -62.43 23.65 23.84
CA TYR A 536 -63.07 24.53 22.86
C TYR A 536 -63.41 23.81 21.56
N VAL A 537 -62.43 23.09 20.98
CA VAL A 537 -62.59 22.44 19.67
C VAL A 537 -63.38 21.13 19.75
N GLY A 538 -63.32 20.42 20.88
CA GLY A 538 -64.01 19.14 21.07
C GLY A 538 -63.75 18.16 19.92
N ASN A 539 -64.83 17.64 19.34
CA ASN A 539 -64.79 16.66 18.24
C ASN A 539 -64.50 17.24 16.85
N THR A 540 -64.27 18.55 16.72
CA THR A 540 -64.13 19.21 15.40
C THR A 540 -62.77 18.99 14.75
N VAL A 541 -61.74 18.67 15.54
CA VAL A 541 -60.39 18.35 15.08
C VAL A 541 -59.90 17.07 15.76
N SER A 542 -59.09 16.28 15.06
CA SER A 542 -58.49 15.07 15.61
C SER A 542 -57.13 14.79 14.97
N GLY A 543 -56.32 13.93 15.61
CA GLY A 543 -55.03 13.48 15.09
C GLY A 543 -54.04 14.62 14.81
N THR A 544 -53.28 14.51 13.72
CA THR A 544 -52.27 15.49 13.30
C THR A 544 -52.85 16.88 13.07
N SER A 545 -54.10 16.98 12.62
CA SER A 545 -54.79 18.26 12.42
C SER A 545 -55.01 19.02 13.72
N ALA A 546 -55.27 18.31 14.83
CA ALA A 546 -55.43 18.94 16.14
C ALA A 546 -54.11 19.53 16.67
N ASN A 547 -52.98 18.84 16.47
CA ASN A 547 -51.66 19.36 16.86
C ASN A 547 -51.28 20.61 16.06
N ASN A 548 -51.54 20.62 14.75
CA ASN A 548 -51.26 21.79 13.91
C ASN A 548 -52.16 22.98 14.29
N ALA A 549 -53.46 22.74 14.49
CA ALA A 549 -54.40 23.77 14.92
C ALA A 549 -54.05 24.33 16.31
N TYR A 550 -53.56 23.48 17.22
CA TYR A 550 -53.05 23.91 18.53
C TYR A 550 -51.83 24.82 18.40
N ASN A 551 -50.86 24.49 17.54
CA ASN A 551 -49.68 25.33 17.32
C ASN A 551 -50.03 26.70 16.73
N VAL A 552 -50.99 26.73 15.80
CA VAL A 552 -51.55 27.96 15.23
C VAL A 552 -52.23 28.78 16.33
N PHE A 553 -53.10 28.16 17.14
CA PHE A 553 -53.73 28.80 18.29
C PHE A 553 -52.69 29.40 19.25
N ARG A 554 -51.65 28.64 19.59
CA ARG A 554 -50.60 29.08 20.50
C ARG A 554 -49.83 30.29 19.96
N ALA A 555 -49.54 30.32 18.65
CA ALA A 555 -48.93 31.49 18.00
C ALA A 555 -49.88 32.70 18.04
N VAL A 556 -51.15 32.52 17.68
CA VAL A 556 -52.16 33.58 17.70
C VAL A 556 -52.39 34.12 19.11
N TYR A 557 -52.34 33.26 20.14
CA TYR A 557 -52.41 33.68 21.54
C TYR A 557 -51.25 34.61 21.90
N ALA A 558 -50.01 34.21 21.58
CA ALA A 558 -48.81 35.02 21.86
C ALA A 558 -48.87 36.39 21.17
N ASP A 559 -49.25 36.41 19.88
CA ASP A 559 -49.43 37.64 19.10
C ASP A 559 -50.59 38.51 19.62
N THR A 560 -51.64 37.91 20.18
CA THR A 560 -52.76 38.67 20.78
C THR A 560 -52.37 39.27 22.13
N MET A 561 -51.58 38.57 22.94
CA MET A 561 -51.01 39.11 24.18
C MET A 561 -50.14 40.34 23.87
N GLU A 562 -49.18 40.20 22.94
CA GLU A 562 -48.28 41.29 22.55
C GLU A 562 -49.06 42.49 21.99
N ALA A 563 -49.99 42.27 21.04
CA ALA A 563 -50.75 43.36 20.43
C ALA A 563 -51.65 44.12 21.42
N ARG A 564 -52.02 43.49 22.54
CA ARG A 564 -52.79 44.11 23.62
C ARG A 564 -51.91 44.65 24.75
N ASN A 565 -50.59 44.59 24.61
CA ASN A 565 -49.60 44.95 25.63
C ASN A 565 -49.84 44.20 26.96
N LEU A 566 -50.20 42.92 26.87
CA LEU A 566 -50.42 42.04 28.01
C LEU A 566 -49.23 41.09 28.16
N GLN A 567 -48.90 40.76 29.41
CA GLN A 567 -47.87 39.79 29.74
C GLN A 567 -48.27 39.01 30.99
N HIS A 568 -47.89 37.73 31.05
CA HIS A 568 -47.99 36.94 32.27
C HIS A 568 -46.81 37.24 33.18
N ASP A 569 -47.09 37.40 34.48
CA ASP A 569 -46.04 37.66 35.47
C ASP A 569 -45.15 36.42 35.69
N LYS A 570 -45.72 35.23 35.45
CA LYS A 570 -45.09 33.94 35.70
C LYS A 570 -45.74 32.83 34.87
N ALA A 571 -44.96 31.79 34.56
CA ALA A 571 -45.40 30.71 33.64
C ALA A 571 -46.51 29.81 34.20
N ASP A 572 -46.78 29.85 35.50
CA ASP A 572 -47.84 29.10 36.19
C ASP A 572 -49.17 29.87 36.32
N GLU A 573 -49.25 31.08 35.77
CA GLU A 573 -50.51 31.81 35.68
C GLU A 573 -51.47 31.15 34.67
N LEU A 574 -52.77 31.18 34.96
CA LEU A 574 -53.78 30.71 34.03
C LEU A 574 -53.82 31.58 32.76
N PRO A 575 -54.20 31.03 31.60
CA PRO A 575 -54.36 31.81 30.38
C PRO A 575 -55.34 32.98 30.57
N ASN A 576 -55.00 34.15 30.00
CA ASN A 576 -55.87 35.32 30.00
C ASN A 576 -57.17 34.99 29.24
N LYS A 577 -58.32 35.09 29.91
CA LYS A 577 -59.61 34.61 29.37
C LYS A 577 -60.04 35.31 28.08
N GLU A 578 -59.82 36.62 27.97
CA GLU A 578 -60.22 37.41 26.80
C GLU A 578 -59.32 37.15 25.60
N VAL A 579 -58.01 37.00 25.84
CA VAL A 579 -57.04 36.61 24.81
C VAL A 579 -57.30 35.18 24.36
N LEU A 580 -57.55 34.28 25.30
CA LEU A 580 -57.87 32.87 25.04
C LEU A 580 -59.11 32.74 24.16
N LYS A 581 -60.22 33.40 24.52
CA LYS A 581 -61.46 33.40 23.73
C LYS A 581 -61.25 33.91 22.31
N PHE A 582 -60.54 35.03 22.17
CA PHE A 582 -60.22 35.60 20.85
C PHE A 582 -59.34 34.65 20.03
N ALA A 583 -58.23 34.18 20.61
CA ALA A 583 -57.26 33.34 19.90
C ALA A 583 -57.85 32.00 19.47
N LEU A 584 -58.70 31.38 20.30
CA LEU A 584 -59.41 30.14 19.96
C LEU A 584 -60.35 30.34 18.76
N SER A 585 -61.22 31.35 18.83
CA SER A 585 -62.13 31.66 17.73
C SER A 585 -61.36 32.03 16.45
N PHE A 586 -60.35 32.88 16.58
CA PHE A 586 -59.59 33.38 15.45
C PHE A 586 -58.70 32.30 14.80
N ALA A 587 -58.06 31.42 15.58
CA ALA A 587 -57.25 30.34 15.01
C ALA A 587 -58.07 29.25 14.32
N THR A 588 -59.32 29.03 14.76
CA THR A 588 -60.15 27.91 14.28
C THR A 588 -61.28 28.31 13.33
N GLY A 589 -61.58 29.61 13.21
CA GLY A 589 -62.76 30.11 12.49
C GLY A 589 -64.04 30.09 13.31
N GLY A 590 -63.97 29.62 14.57
CA GLY A 590 -65.09 29.52 15.48
C GLY A 590 -65.69 28.11 15.55
N VAL A 591 -66.25 27.78 16.70
CA VAL A 591 -66.90 26.50 16.97
C VAL A 591 -68.29 26.77 17.53
N HIS A 592 -69.30 26.26 16.82
CA HIS A 592 -70.68 26.26 17.25
C HIS A 592 -70.96 25.04 18.13
N GLN A 593 -71.70 25.23 19.21
CA GLN A 593 -72.17 24.13 20.06
C GLN A 593 -73.59 23.77 19.67
N GLN A 594 -73.76 22.58 19.10
CA GLN A 594 -75.09 22.05 18.79
C GLN A 594 -75.76 21.61 20.08
N SER A 595 -76.75 22.39 20.52
CA SER A 595 -77.60 22.07 21.66
C SER A 595 -78.75 21.16 21.24
N GLY A 596 -79.09 20.15 22.06
CA GLY A 596 -80.21 19.26 21.77
C GLY A 596 -80.18 17.93 22.53
N THR A 597 -81.22 17.11 22.33
CA THR A 597 -81.33 15.73 22.85
C THR A 597 -80.53 14.74 21.99
N LEU A 598 -79.28 15.06 21.69
CA LEU A 598 -78.40 14.21 20.89
C LEU A 598 -78.11 12.91 21.65
N LYS A 599 -78.13 11.78 20.94
CA LYS A 599 -77.89 10.45 21.51
C LYS A 599 -76.69 9.76 20.87
N ASN A 600 -75.97 8.99 21.66
CA ASN A 600 -74.99 8.03 21.14
C ASN A 600 -75.67 6.71 20.76
N TYR A 601 -74.93 5.80 20.10
CA TYR A 601 -75.46 4.50 19.64
C TYR A 601 -75.96 3.57 20.77
N MET A 602 -75.67 3.89 22.03
CA MET A 602 -76.12 3.17 23.22
C MET A 602 -77.32 3.86 23.90
N GLY A 603 -77.87 4.93 23.29
CA GLY A 603 -79.00 5.70 23.82
C GLY A 603 -78.64 6.72 24.92
N GLY A 604 -77.36 6.90 25.23
CA GLY A 604 -76.89 7.90 26.19
C GLY A 604 -76.93 9.31 25.61
N LYS A 605 -77.31 10.30 26.43
CA LYS A 605 -77.32 11.73 26.04
C LYS A 605 -75.90 12.24 25.77
N LEU A 606 -75.76 13.07 24.75
CA LEU A 606 -74.56 13.83 24.40
C LEU A 606 -74.85 15.32 24.67
N GLU A 607 -74.20 15.93 25.67
CA GLU A 607 -74.51 17.31 26.07
C GLU A 607 -73.76 18.38 25.23
N ASP A 608 -72.65 18.04 24.56
CA ASP A 608 -71.73 19.04 24.00
C ASP A 608 -71.18 18.67 22.60
N TRP A 609 -72.04 18.48 21.60
CA TRP A 609 -71.54 18.25 20.24
C TRP A 609 -71.03 19.55 19.59
N LYS A 610 -69.76 19.58 19.21
CA LYS A 610 -69.09 20.76 18.65
C LYS A 610 -69.03 20.68 17.13
N VAL A 611 -69.25 21.81 16.47
CA VAL A 611 -69.33 21.94 15.01
C VAL A 611 -68.43 23.08 14.56
N ALA A 612 -67.47 22.81 13.67
CA ALA A 612 -66.62 23.85 13.10
C ALA A 612 -67.44 24.79 12.21
N MET A 613 -67.30 26.09 12.41
CA MET A 613 -68.01 27.10 11.61
C MET A 613 -67.23 27.50 10.35
N PRO A 614 -67.90 28.06 9.33
CA PRO A 614 -67.24 28.79 8.26
C PRO A 614 -66.45 29.97 8.83
N TYR A 615 -65.26 30.22 8.30
CA TYR A 615 -64.37 31.22 8.86
C TYR A 615 -64.93 32.63 8.67
N GLY A 616 -64.99 33.39 9.77
CA GLY A 616 -65.53 34.76 9.78
C GLY A 616 -67.06 34.85 9.84
N MET A 617 -67.75 33.71 10.03
CA MET A 617 -69.18 33.68 10.28
C MET A 617 -69.49 33.85 11.77
N THR A 618 -70.51 34.65 12.11
CA THR A 618 -71.01 34.75 13.48
C THR A 618 -71.94 33.58 13.80
N ASP A 619 -72.11 33.26 15.08
CA ASP A 619 -73.01 32.19 15.54
C ASP A 619 -74.44 32.40 15.00
N ASP A 620 -75.01 33.61 15.12
CA ASP A 620 -76.35 33.93 14.62
C ASP A 620 -76.50 33.70 13.10
N ALA A 621 -75.48 34.09 12.34
CA ALA A 621 -75.48 33.89 10.89
C ALA A 621 -75.37 32.40 10.54
N PHE A 622 -74.59 31.64 11.30
CA PHE A 622 -74.46 30.21 11.11
C PHE A 622 -75.76 29.48 11.45
N GLU A 623 -76.37 29.78 12.60
CA GLU A 623 -77.66 29.20 13.02
C GLU A 623 -78.78 29.49 12.01
N SER A 624 -78.89 30.74 11.55
CA SER A 624 -79.88 31.11 10.52
C SER A 624 -79.70 30.32 9.22
N ARG A 625 -78.46 30.05 8.80
CA ARG A 625 -78.14 29.24 7.61
C ARG A 625 -78.44 27.76 7.84
N LEU A 626 -78.18 27.25 9.04
CA LEU A 626 -78.53 25.89 9.42
C LEU A 626 -80.05 25.70 9.41
N ASP A 627 -80.82 26.63 9.98
CA ASP A 627 -82.30 26.58 9.99
C ASP A 627 -82.88 26.57 8.57
N ALA A 628 -82.39 27.44 7.69
CA ALA A 628 -82.77 27.42 6.27
C ALA A 628 -82.40 26.09 5.60
N GLY A 629 -81.26 25.50 5.97
CA GLY A 629 -80.82 24.19 5.54
C GLY A 629 -81.78 23.08 5.99
N TYR A 630 -82.11 23.02 7.28
CA TYR A 630 -83.04 22.05 7.85
C TYR A 630 -84.42 22.14 7.19
N ALA A 631 -84.97 23.35 7.03
CA ALA A 631 -86.25 23.57 6.35
C ALA A 631 -86.22 23.09 4.89
N SER A 632 -85.09 23.26 4.20
CA SER A 632 -84.91 22.75 2.84
C SER A 632 -84.85 21.22 2.80
N LEU A 633 -84.06 20.60 3.70
CA LEU A 633 -83.94 19.14 3.75
C LEU A 633 -85.28 18.50 4.10
N ALA A 634 -86.02 19.03 5.07
CA ALA A 634 -87.32 18.51 5.50
C ALA A 634 -88.31 18.35 4.33
N LYS A 635 -88.32 19.32 3.40
CA LYS A 635 -89.16 19.29 2.19
C LYS A 635 -88.81 18.16 1.22
N HIS A 636 -87.56 17.70 1.21
CA HIS A 636 -87.06 16.73 0.24
C HIS A 636 -86.89 15.32 0.82
N THR A 637 -86.67 15.20 2.14
CA THR A 637 -86.43 13.91 2.81
C THR A 637 -87.69 13.32 3.43
N GLY A 638 -88.76 14.11 3.61
CA GLY A 638 -89.96 13.70 4.33
C GLY A 638 -89.80 13.66 5.85
N MET A 639 -88.62 13.99 6.38
CA MET A 639 -88.38 14.15 7.82
C MET A 639 -88.79 15.54 8.29
N THR A 640 -89.24 15.67 9.53
CA THR A 640 -89.47 16.97 10.15
C THR A 640 -88.16 17.67 10.50
N GLU A 641 -88.18 19.01 10.58
CA GLU A 641 -87.00 19.77 11.04
C GLU A 641 -86.56 19.34 12.45
N ALA A 642 -87.52 18.99 13.33
CA ALA A 642 -87.23 18.50 14.66
C ALA A 642 -86.44 17.19 14.63
N GLU A 643 -86.82 16.24 13.78
CA GLU A 643 -86.08 14.98 13.59
C GLU A 643 -84.69 15.23 13.02
N LEU A 644 -84.55 16.10 12.03
CA LEU A 644 -83.26 16.44 11.44
C LEU A 644 -82.31 17.10 12.45
N LYS A 645 -82.82 17.97 13.33
CA LYS A 645 -82.04 18.63 14.38
C LYS A 645 -81.53 17.66 15.47
N THR A 646 -82.07 16.43 15.55
CA THR A 646 -81.52 15.37 16.42
C THR A 646 -80.26 14.70 15.84
N LEU A 647 -79.95 14.92 14.57
CA LEU A 647 -78.76 14.41 13.92
C LEU A 647 -77.57 15.33 14.20
N ARG A 648 -76.39 14.73 14.39
CA ARG A 648 -75.16 15.45 14.71
C ARG A 648 -74.56 16.10 13.47
N LEU A 649 -74.27 17.39 13.52
CA LEU A 649 -73.65 18.09 12.40
C LEU A 649 -72.14 17.86 12.34
N ARG A 650 -71.59 17.64 11.15
CA ARG A 650 -70.14 17.65 10.95
C ARG A 650 -69.82 18.34 9.63
N GLN A 651 -68.82 19.22 9.61
CA GLN A 651 -68.34 19.78 8.36
C GLN A 651 -67.91 18.65 7.42
N SER A 652 -68.49 18.64 6.22
CA SER A 652 -68.24 17.60 5.23
C SER A 652 -66.85 17.80 4.62
N PRO A 653 -66.09 16.71 4.35
CA PRO A 653 -64.86 16.80 3.58
C PRO A 653 -65.12 17.17 2.11
N VAL A 654 -66.38 17.13 1.67
CA VAL A 654 -66.79 17.47 0.31
C VAL A 654 -67.32 18.90 0.26
N ARG A 655 -66.89 19.66 -0.75
CA ARG A 655 -67.39 21.02 -1.05
C ARG A 655 -68.43 20.98 -2.17
N SER A 656 -69.24 22.04 -2.30
CA SER A 656 -70.14 22.19 -3.46
C SER A 656 -69.35 22.37 -4.76
N LYS A 657 -70.00 22.27 -5.93
CA LYS A 657 -69.38 22.60 -7.22
C LYS A 657 -68.86 24.04 -7.28
N LYS A 658 -69.42 24.95 -6.46
CA LYS A 658 -68.98 26.34 -6.31
C LYS A 658 -67.95 26.53 -5.19
N GLY A 659 -67.50 25.43 -4.56
CA GLY A 659 -66.56 25.45 -3.45
C GLY A 659 -67.18 25.71 -2.08
N GLU A 660 -68.50 25.70 -1.96
CA GLU A 660 -69.17 26.05 -0.70
C GLU A 660 -69.08 24.93 0.33
N ILE A 661 -69.04 25.34 1.60
CA ILE A 661 -69.00 24.46 2.77
C ILE A 661 -70.33 23.72 2.90
N GLN A 662 -70.24 22.43 3.22
CA GLN A 662 -71.39 21.58 3.49
C GLN A 662 -71.25 20.90 4.85
N TYR A 663 -72.38 20.51 5.44
CA TYR A 663 -72.45 19.80 6.71
C TYR A 663 -73.19 18.48 6.53
N ASP A 664 -72.53 17.38 6.88
CA ASP A 664 -73.17 16.08 7.00
C ASP A 664 -74.05 16.06 8.26
N LEU A 665 -75.22 15.44 8.17
CA LEU A 665 -76.06 15.09 9.32
C LEU A 665 -75.77 13.65 9.69
N LEU A 666 -75.28 13.39 10.90
CA LEU A 666 -74.83 12.07 11.34
C LEU A 666 -75.83 11.46 12.32
N ASN A 667 -76.20 10.21 12.10
CA ASN A 667 -77.01 9.44 13.05
C ASN A 667 -76.20 9.05 14.30
N GLU A 668 -76.83 8.34 15.25
CA GLU A 668 -76.22 7.90 16.52
C GLU A 668 -74.95 7.05 16.35
N ARG A 669 -74.84 6.32 15.22
CA ARG A 669 -73.67 5.50 14.86
C ARG A 669 -72.58 6.28 14.12
N GLY A 670 -72.83 7.54 13.77
CA GLY A 670 -71.89 8.41 13.07
C GLY A 670 -71.96 8.30 11.54
N ASN A 671 -72.98 7.62 11.02
CA ASN A 671 -73.19 7.49 9.58
C ASN A 671 -73.93 8.72 9.04
N PRO A 672 -73.52 9.26 7.88
CA PRO A 672 -74.25 10.33 7.21
C PRO A 672 -75.71 9.94 6.92
N LEU A 673 -76.60 10.93 6.93
CA LEU A 673 -77.99 10.79 6.55
C LEU A 673 -78.07 10.39 5.08
N GLN A 674 -78.47 9.14 4.85
CA GLN A 674 -78.67 8.58 3.52
C GLN A 674 -80.13 8.17 3.34
N ILE A 675 -80.77 8.73 2.33
CA ILE A 675 -82.16 8.41 1.95
C ILE A 675 -82.16 8.19 0.43
N ASP A 676 -82.76 7.08 -0.01
CA ASP A 676 -82.78 6.64 -1.41
C ASP A 676 -81.39 6.59 -2.07
N GLY A 677 -80.39 6.19 -1.29
CA GLY A 677 -78.99 6.09 -1.75
C GLY A 677 -78.25 7.44 -1.80
N VAL A 678 -78.90 8.56 -1.54
CA VAL A 678 -78.31 9.91 -1.59
C VAL A 678 -77.93 10.40 -0.20
N ASN A 679 -76.70 10.92 -0.06
CA ASN A 679 -76.24 11.58 1.18
C ASN A 679 -76.74 13.03 1.23
N TRP A 680 -77.63 13.30 2.18
CA TRP A 680 -78.20 14.63 2.40
C TRP A 680 -77.31 15.48 3.29
N ARG A 681 -77.12 16.74 2.89
CA ARG A 681 -76.21 17.68 3.55
C ARG A 681 -76.81 19.08 3.57
N ILE A 682 -76.51 19.84 4.62
CA ILE A 682 -76.82 21.26 4.67
C ILE A 682 -75.72 22.03 3.95
N MET A 683 -76.09 22.82 2.94
CA MET A 683 -75.18 23.71 2.22
C MET A 683 -75.23 25.11 2.81
N ILE A 684 -74.06 25.66 3.15
CA ILE A 684 -73.97 27.05 3.61
C ILE A 684 -73.66 27.94 2.40
N ASN A 685 -74.72 28.39 1.73
CA ASN A 685 -74.61 29.17 0.49
C ASN A 685 -73.73 30.41 0.67
N GLY A 686 -72.79 30.61 -0.26
CA GLY A 686 -71.84 31.73 -0.26
C GLY A 686 -70.67 31.60 0.71
N ALA A 687 -70.64 30.59 1.59
CA ALA A 687 -69.51 30.32 2.47
C ALA A 687 -68.53 29.36 1.80
N THR A 688 -67.39 29.85 1.34
CA THR A 688 -66.34 29.06 0.67
C THR A 688 -65.09 28.87 1.53
N LYS A 689 -65.09 29.40 2.75
CA LYS A 689 -63.93 29.59 3.62
C LYS A 689 -64.20 29.09 5.02
#